data_AF-A0A6M1S5M3-F1
#
_entry.id   AF-A0A6M1S5M3-F1
#
_cell.length_a   1.000
_cell.length_b   1.000
_cell.length_c   1.000
_cell.angle_alpha   90.00
_cell.angle_beta   90.00
_cell.angle_gamma   90.00
#
_symmetry.space_group_name_H-M   'P 1'
#
loop_
_entity.id
_entity.type
_entity.pdbx_description
1 polymer ?
#
loop_
_entity_poly.entity_id
_entity_poly.type
_entity_poly.pdbx_seq_one_letter_code
_entity_poly.pdbx_strand_id
1 'polypeptide(L)'
;MNSSLRQDIVARLISEFEAIERGPYLQRVRCPECGKREAYINAEAPWMLKCGRENNCGAQIHIKALFPELFRSWSERYSPKANEKPSSTTPVADGYLRDGRGFELSRLQGWYTQESYWKPEIGGTATVRFPLPGGAYWERLLDNPERFGKQKANFVGRYKGQWWCPPALTAADLVAAEEVWIVEGIFDAIALYHHGIAAVSAMSCGNYPDEALNALSDAAHQAGTCRPTLVWALDNNRAGHNAIHKHVKRARAAGWECHAAQIPHGGHDWNDAHQRGELTERHQETYRYHGDLLLAPTAMAKALLMYKRREQREFWFEFKRQLWWWKLDMDAFDRALRADGRDGEDQRQIDPALRDAALEQSGSVKKICTCYPTALYYQSNAVTDESWYYYRVEFPDGRPPIKNTFSGGQLASASEYKKRLLGVAPGAVWTGTSQQLDSLLQDQIGNIKTVETIDFIGYSKEHGAYVFGDLAVAGGKVVPINSEDFFELGPRRQLKTLSQSVALHINPDRKAFSTEWTQQLLGAFGSRGVVALAYWMGSLLAEQIRAEMGSFPFLEIVGEAGAGKSTLIEFLWKLCGRRDYEGFDPSKATMPARSRNFAQVSNLPVVLIESDREQEGGAKQKQFDWDELKTAFNGRSIRARGVKNSGNDTYEPPFRGSIVISQNAPVQAGEAIQTRICHLHFTREGQNKSTKALAEALERTEIEHVSQFALAVAQREAALLATITQRARFYADRLADDPEIKVLRIAKCHGQLMALVECLGPEGLGLFDQQIIDMASGMVEKMARERQQSINADHPLVAEFWEAFDYIEGLRDDPQLNHYGKGSEHIAVNLKDFERTCAEYKLRTPELRELKRYLKTSKTRKFIDSNRTVNSRVRLNGGSVKCWVFQA
;
A
#
# COMPACT_ATOMS: atom_id res chain seq x y z
N MET A 1 13.79 35.49 0.58
CA MET A 1 12.70 34.64 0.06
C MET A 1 11.83 35.45 -0.87
N ASN A 2 11.44 34.91 -2.03
CA ASN A 2 10.43 35.53 -2.91
C ASN A 2 9.09 35.77 -2.17
N SER A 3 8.48 36.94 -2.36
CA SER A 3 7.25 37.35 -1.64
C SER A 3 6.03 36.51 -1.99
N SER A 4 5.86 36.13 -3.25
CA SER A 4 4.76 35.25 -3.70
C SER A 4 4.91 33.84 -3.12
N LEU A 5 6.12 33.28 -3.11
CA LEU A 5 6.35 31.96 -2.49
C LEU A 5 6.04 31.98 -1.00
N ARG A 6 6.43 33.07 -0.31
CA ARG A 6 6.10 33.28 1.10
C ARG A 6 4.58 33.33 1.31
N GLN A 7 3.86 34.10 0.48
CA GLN A 7 2.41 34.23 0.58
C GLN A 7 1.70 32.89 0.40
N ASP A 8 2.09 32.08 -0.59
CA ASP A 8 1.49 30.76 -0.81
C ASP A 8 1.69 29.83 0.40
N ILE A 9 2.91 29.82 0.96
CA ILE A 9 3.22 29.03 2.15
C ILE A 9 2.39 29.47 3.35
N VAL A 10 2.33 30.78 3.61
CA VAL A 10 1.58 31.33 4.74
C VAL A 10 0.09 31.03 4.59
N ALA A 11 -0.49 31.25 3.40
CA ALA A 11 -1.89 30.98 3.11
C ALA A 11 -2.25 29.51 3.37
N ARG A 12 -1.40 28.57 2.92
CA ARG A 12 -1.62 27.15 3.13
C ARG A 12 -1.44 26.71 4.58
N LEU A 13 -0.47 27.27 5.31
CA LEU A 13 -0.35 27.03 6.75
C LEU A 13 -1.59 27.48 7.50
N ILE A 14 -2.18 28.61 7.11
CA ILE A 14 -3.43 29.12 7.71
C ILE A 14 -4.60 28.20 7.37
N SER A 15 -4.79 27.82 6.10
CA SER A 15 -5.96 27.05 5.66
C SER A 15 -5.89 25.56 6.03
N GLU A 16 -4.74 24.92 5.89
CA GLU A 16 -4.59 23.47 6.07
C GLU A 16 -4.12 23.09 7.47
N PHE A 17 -3.36 23.97 8.13
CA PHE A 17 -2.78 23.72 9.45
C PHE A 17 -3.25 24.70 10.53
N GLU A 18 -4.30 25.49 10.24
CA GLU A 18 -4.99 26.35 11.21
C GLU A 18 -4.04 27.35 11.91
N ALA A 19 -3.00 27.78 11.21
CA ALA A 19 -2.02 28.73 11.72
C ALA A 19 -2.66 30.09 12.03
N ILE A 20 -2.16 30.75 13.08
CA ILE A 20 -2.59 32.09 13.48
C ILE A 20 -1.38 33.03 13.46
N GLU A 21 -1.50 34.13 12.72
CA GLU A 21 -0.45 35.15 12.65
C GLU A 21 -0.38 35.97 13.95
N ARG A 22 0.81 36.01 14.57
CA ARG A 22 1.08 36.77 15.79
C ARG A 22 2.49 37.35 15.75
N GLY A 23 2.60 38.61 15.35
CA GLY A 23 3.89 39.32 15.25
C GLY A 23 4.80 38.65 14.22
N PRO A 24 6.09 38.39 14.52
CA PRO A 24 7.03 37.82 13.55
C PRO A 24 6.85 36.30 13.31
N TYR A 25 5.86 35.66 13.94
CA TYR A 25 5.64 34.21 13.85
C TYR A 25 4.18 33.88 13.50
N LEU A 26 4.01 32.79 12.74
CA LEU A 26 2.77 32.02 12.73
C LEU A 26 2.81 31.06 13.92
N GLN A 27 1.82 31.16 14.80
CA GLN A 27 1.69 30.36 16.02
C GLN A 27 0.44 29.49 15.98
N ARG A 28 0.33 28.57 16.96
CA ARG A 28 -0.80 27.62 17.08
C ARG A 28 -1.01 26.76 15.84
N VAL A 29 0.03 26.59 15.03
CA VAL A 29 0.00 25.72 13.86
C VAL A 29 -0.26 24.30 14.33
N ARG A 30 -1.21 23.62 13.70
CA ARG A 30 -1.47 22.20 13.95
C ARG A 30 -0.26 21.40 13.49
N CYS A 31 0.46 20.82 14.44
CA CYS A 31 1.66 20.03 14.15
C CYS A 31 1.30 18.83 13.26
N PRO A 32 1.91 18.68 12.08
CA PRO A 32 1.67 17.55 11.17
C PRO A 32 1.98 16.19 11.82
N GLU A 33 2.94 16.16 12.73
CA GLU A 33 3.32 14.97 13.47
C GLU A 33 2.32 14.65 14.57
N CYS A 34 2.17 15.51 15.58
CA CYS A 34 1.37 15.19 16.77
C CYS A 34 -0.09 15.64 16.74
N GLY A 35 -0.51 16.38 15.72
CA GLY A 35 -1.87 16.90 15.56
C GLY A 35 -2.26 18.00 16.55
N LYS A 36 -1.36 18.42 17.44
CA LYS A 36 -1.60 19.48 18.44
C LYS A 36 -1.26 20.87 17.90
N ARG A 37 -2.04 21.88 18.29
CA ARG A 37 -1.95 23.29 17.84
C ARG A 37 -0.91 24.08 18.63
N GLU A 38 0.33 23.61 18.63
CA GLU A 38 1.45 24.20 19.39
C GLU A 38 2.72 24.35 18.55
N ALA A 39 2.65 24.11 17.24
CA ALA A 39 3.76 24.41 16.36
C ALA A 39 3.80 25.91 15.99
N TYR A 40 4.99 26.38 15.70
CA TYR A 40 5.26 27.75 15.29
C TYR A 40 6.31 27.81 14.18
N ILE A 41 6.26 28.87 13.38
CA ILE A 41 7.18 29.12 12.26
C ILE A 41 7.33 30.62 12.04
N ASN A 42 8.51 31.07 11.60
CA ASN A 42 8.76 32.48 11.30
C ASN A 42 7.90 32.92 10.10
N ALA A 43 7.21 34.06 10.19
CA ALA A 43 6.31 34.54 9.14
C ALA A 43 7.05 35.16 7.94
N GLU A 44 8.22 35.77 8.16
CA GLU A 44 9.02 36.41 7.12
C GLU A 44 9.86 35.40 6.32
N ALA A 45 10.42 34.41 7.00
CA ALA A 45 11.23 33.33 6.46
C ALA A 45 10.72 31.95 6.93
N PRO A 46 9.55 31.49 6.42
CA PRO A 46 8.88 30.28 6.87
C PRO A 46 9.54 28.99 6.33
N TRP A 47 10.80 28.75 6.70
CA TRP A 47 11.54 27.56 6.26
C TRP A 47 11.36 26.35 7.18
N MET A 48 11.23 26.59 8.49
CA MET A 48 11.27 25.53 9.50
C MET A 48 10.09 25.63 10.47
N LEU A 49 9.18 24.67 10.39
CA LEU A 49 8.09 24.51 11.34
C LEU A 49 8.61 23.76 12.57
N LYS A 50 8.49 24.36 13.76
CA LYS A 50 8.95 23.77 15.02
C LYS A 50 7.77 23.49 15.95
N CYS A 51 7.68 22.28 16.49
CA CYS A 51 6.67 21.94 17.48
C CYS A 51 7.14 22.40 18.88
N GLY A 52 6.37 23.28 19.54
CA GLY A 52 6.70 23.77 20.88
C GLY A 52 6.65 22.72 22.01
N ARG A 53 6.17 21.51 21.72
CA ARG A 53 6.16 20.39 22.69
C ARG A 53 7.50 19.68 22.70
N GLU A 54 8.58 20.35 23.09
CA GLU A 54 9.95 19.81 23.00
C GLU A 54 10.12 18.44 23.67
N ASN A 55 9.57 18.27 24.89
CA ASN A 55 9.67 17.01 25.65
C ASN A 55 8.77 15.87 25.13
N ASN A 56 7.81 16.14 24.25
CA ASN A 56 6.85 15.12 23.78
C ASN A 56 6.93 14.87 22.27
N CYS A 57 7.09 15.93 21.47
CA CYS A 57 7.11 15.87 20.03
C CYS A 57 8.40 16.48 19.46
N GLY A 58 8.72 17.72 19.82
CA GLY A 58 9.95 18.41 19.40
C GLY A 58 10.21 18.46 17.89
N ALA A 59 9.22 18.13 17.05
CA ALA A 59 9.42 17.94 15.61
C ALA A 59 9.86 19.25 14.94
N GLN A 60 10.85 19.14 14.05
CA GLN A 60 11.32 20.23 13.20
C GLN A 60 11.17 19.80 11.74
N ILE A 61 10.29 20.48 11.01
CA ILE A 61 9.88 20.08 9.66
C ILE A 61 10.22 21.20 8.69
N HIS A 62 11.03 20.87 7.68
CA HIS A 62 11.34 21.80 6.60
C HIS A 62 10.12 22.01 5.70
N ILE A 63 9.83 23.24 5.31
CA ILE A 63 8.62 23.58 4.57
C ILE A 63 8.47 22.85 3.22
N LYS A 64 9.59 22.55 2.56
CA LYS A 64 9.65 21.71 1.34
C LYS A 64 9.10 20.30 1.54
N ALA A 65 9.17 19.75 2.76
CA ALA A 65 8.59 18.45 3.06
C ALA A 65 7.08 18.52 3.20
N LEU A 66 6.54 19.65 3.70
CA LEU A 66 5.09 19.88 3.84
C LEU A 66 4.44 20.24 2.51
N PHE A 67 5.11 21.08 1.73
CA PHE A 67 4.58 21.65 0.50
C PHE A 67 5.51 21.42 -0.69
N PRO A 68 5.83 20.16 -1.05
CA PRO A 68 6.79 19.87 -2.10
C PRO A 68 6.39 20.47 -3.45
N GLU A 69 5.09 20.51 -3.76
CA GLU A 69 4.53 21.09 -4.99
C GLU A 69 4.82 22.58 -5.19
N LEU A 70 4.94 23.38 -4.12
CA LEU A 70 5.31 24.80 -4.24
C LEU A 70 6.74 25.01 -4.77
N PHE A 71 7.56 23.95 -4.76
CA PHE A 71 8.96 23.96 -5.19
C PHE A 71 9.20 23.14 -6.46
N ARG A 72 8.14 22.81 -7.22
CA ARG A 72 8.25 22.04 -8.47
C ARG A 72 8.16 22.87 -9.75
N SER A 73 7.59 24.08 -9.72
CA SER A 73 7.43 24.94 -10.89
C SER A 73 8.18 26.26 -10.68
N TRP A 74 9.45 26.31 -11.08
CA TRP A 74 10.31 27.50 -10.89
C TRP A 74 10.08 28.49 -12.02
N SER A 75 10.00 28.02 -13.26
CA SER A 75 9.72 28.86 -14.43
C SER A 75 8.43 29.66 -14.27
N GLU A 76 7.35 29.06 -13.80
CA GLU A 76 6.07 29.77 -13.62
C GLU A 76 6.18 30.94 -12.63
N ARG A 77 7.00 30.79 -11.59
CA ARG A 77 7.12 31.78 -10.53
C ARG A 77 8.15 32.87 -10.83
N TYR A 78 9.25 32.52 -11.49
CA TYR A 78 10.41 33.40 -11.65
C TYR A 78 10.64 33.86 -13.09
N SER A 79 9.93 33.32 -14.08
CA SER A 79 10.05 33.84 -15.44
C SER A 79 9.51 35.27 -15.50
N PRO A 80 10.22 36.20 -16.16
CA PRO A 80 9.71 37.55 -16.38
C PRO A 80 8.36 37.48 -17.10
N LYS A 81 7.37 38.22 -16.62
CA LYS A 81 6.11 38.36 -17.35
C LYS A 81 6.35 39.19 -18.61
N ALA A 82 5.50 39.00 -19.63
CA ALA A 82 5.68 39.61 -20.96
C ALA A 82 5.89 41.14 -20.97
N ASN A 83 5.47 41.84 -19.91
CA ASN A 83 5.57 43.30 -19.78
C ASN A 83 6.55 43.77 -18.67
N GLU A 84 7.36 42.88 -18.10
CA GLU A 84 8.31 43.19 -17.03
C GLU A 84 9.76 43.11 -17.53
N LYS A 85 10.59 44.10 -17.18
CA LYS A 85 12.03 44.00 -17.42
C LYS A 85 12.62 42.94 -16.46
N PRO A 86 13.39 41.95 -16.97
CA PRO A 86 14.02 40.97 -16.12
C PRO A 86 14.96 41.66 -15.13
N SER A 87 14.88 41.31 -13.84
CA SER A 87 15.80 41.80 -12.80
C SER A 87 17.21 41.20 -12.90
N SER A 88 17.36 40.13 -13.68
CA SER A 88 18.60 39.40 -13.89
C SER A 88 18.58 38.73 -15.28
N THR A 89 19.75 38.38 -15.80
CA THR A 89 19.89 37.55 -17.01
C THR A 89 19.51 36.08 -16.77
N THR A 90 19.45 35.64 -15.51
CA THR A 90 19.19 34.25 -15.10
C THR A 90 18.07 34.12 -14.04
N PRO A 91 16.90 34.75 -14.22
CA PRO A 91 15.94 34.98 -13.13
C PRO A 91 15.35 33.70 -12.51
N VAL A 92 15.15 32.64 -13.30
CA VAL A 92 14.64 31.34 -12.83
C VAL A 92 15.73 30.56 -12.10
N ALA A 93 16.95 30.54 -12.63
CA ALA A 93 18.09 29.92 -11.97
C ALA A 93 18.43 30.63 -10.64
N ASP A 94 18.38 31.97 -10.61
CA ASP A 94 18.56 32.79 -9.41
C ASP A 94 17.52 32.44 -8.33
N GLY A 95 16.24 32.36 -8.73
CA GLY A 95 15.16 31.93 -7.85
C GLY A 95 15.41 30.54 -7.27
N TYR A 96 15.83 29.59 -8.11
CA TYR A 96 16.15 28.23 -7.69
C TYR A 96 17.34 28.16 -6.73
N LEU A 97 18.44 28.86 -7.01
CA LEU A 97 19.63 28.82 -6.16
C LEU A 97 19.39 29.54 -4.81
N ARG A 98 18.68 30.67 -4.82
CA ARG A 98 18.35 31.41 -3.59
C ARG A 98 17.30 30.71 -2.75
N ASP A 99 16.10 30.50 -3.32
CA ASP A 99 14.94 30.04 -2.54
C ASP A 99 14.83 28.49 -2.55
N GLY A 100 15.40 27.83 -3.56
CA GLY A 100 15.44 26.37 -3.67
C GLY A 100 16.68 25.72 -3.06
N ARG A 101 17.82 26.42 -2.96
CA ARG A 101 19.07 25.86 -2.41
C ARG A 101 19.65 26.63 -1.22
N GLY A 102 19.14 27.83 -0.93
CA GLY A 102 19.55 28.63 0.22
C GLY A 102 20.80 29.49 -0.01
N PHE A 103 21.29 29.58 -1.24
CA PHE A 103 22.56 30.24 -1.52
C PHE A 103 22.48 31.77 -1.58
N GLU A 104 23.60 32.41 -1.24
CA GLU A 104 23.81 33.85 -1.36
C GLU A 104 24.28 34.19 -2.78
N LEU A 105 23.37 34.70 -3.63
CA LEU A 105 23.66 34.94 -5.05
C LEU A 105 24.80 35.92 -5.32
N SER A 106 25.04 36.87 -4.41
CA SER A 106 26.18 37.82 -4.47
C SER A 106 27.52 37.11 -4.60
N ARG A 107 27.65 35.89 -4.04
CA ARG A 107 28.88 35.09 -4.08
C ARG A 107 29.02 34.22 -5.33
N LEU A 108 27.94 34.04 -6.09
CA LEU A 108 27.85 33.10 -7.22
C LEU A 108 27.76 33.79 -8.58
N GLN A 109 27.79 35.12 -8.60
CA GLN A 109 27.57 35.89 -9.81
C GLN A 109 28.58 35.50 -10.90
N GLY A 110 28.07 35.09 -12.07
CA GLY A 110 28.87 34.66 -13.22
C GLY A 110 29.31 33.18 -13.22
N TRP A 111 28.93 32.38 -12.22
CA TRP A 111 29.34 30.96 -12.15
C TRP A 111 28.46 30.02 -12.99
N TYR A 112 27.25 30.46 -13.35
CA TYR A 112 26.24 29.66 -14.01
C TYR A 112 25.51 30.45 -15.08
N THR A 113 24.87 29.73 -16.01
CA THR A 113 23.91 30.29 -16.97
C THR A 113 22.53 29.65 -16.76
N GLN A 114 21.49 30.35 -17.24
CA GLN A 114 20.15 29.80 -17.34
C GLN A 114 19.89 29.37 -18.78
N GLU A 115 19.50 28.12 -18.96
CA GLU A 115 19.33 27.49 -20.27
C GLU A 115 17.98 26.77 -20.32
N SER A 116 17.69 26.11 -21.44
CA SER A 116 16.49 25.29 -21.59
C SER A 116 16.85 23.88 -22.03
N TYR A 117 16.13 22.91 -21.46
CA TYR A 117 16.23 21.51 -21.84
C TYR A 117 14.89 21.03 -22.37
N TRP A 118 14.91 20.32 -23.50
CA TRP A 118 13.73 19.80 -24.16
C TRP A 118 13.87 18.31 -24.44
N LYS A 119 12.81 17.55 -24.15
CA LYS A 119 12.71 16.14 -24.54
C LYS A 119 11.39 15.90 -25.29
N PRO A 120 11.40 15.22 -26.45
CA PRO A 120 10.18 14.86 -27.18
C PRO A 120 9.16 14.18 -26.27
N GLU A 121 7.87 14.47 -26.47
CA GLU A 121 6.71 13.93 -25.73
C GLU A 121 6.57 14.32 -24.25
N ILE A 122 7.61 14.89 -23.62
CA ILE A 122 7.59 15.32 -22.22
C ILE A 122 7.45 16.84 -22.12
N GLY A 123 8.16 17.56 -22.98
CA GLY A 123 8.22 19.01 -23.00
C GLY A 123 9.51 19.58 -22.44
N GLY A 124 9.45 20.86 -22.06
CA GLY A 124 10.60 21.69 -21.71
C GLY A 124 10.70 22.01 -20.23
N THR A 125 11.89 22.43 -19.83
CA THR A 125 12.17 22.99 -18.50
C THR A 125 13.34 23.97 -18.58
N ALA A 126 13.32 25.00 -17.73
CA ALA A 126 14.51 25.80 -17.49
C ALA A 126 15.57 24.96 -16.76
N THR A 127 16.83 25.29 -17.00
CA THR A 127 17.97 24.65 -16.34
C THR A 127 18.93 25.67 -15.77
N VAL A 128 19.60 25.33 -14.67
CA VAL A 128 20.82 26.02 -14.24
C VAL A 128 22.03 25.22 -14.70
N ARG A 129 22.91 25.84 -15.48
CA ARG A 129 24.08 25.19 -16.11
C ARG A 129 25.37 25.74 -15.51
N PHE A 130 26.26 24.85 -15.10
CA PHE A 130 27.61 25.16 -14.65
C PHE A 130 28.63 24.63 -15.67
N PRO A 131 29.60 25.46 -16.09
CA PRO A 131 30.68 25.00 -16.95
C PRO A 131 31.61 24.05 -16.19
N LEU A 132 32.10 23.03 -16.88
CA LEU A 132 33.08 22.07 -16.39
C LEU A 132 34.39 22.21 -17.19
N PRO A 133 35.52 21.69 -16.70
CA PRO A 133 36.77 21.66 -17.46
C PRO A 133 36.62 20.97 -18.83
N GLY A 134 37.42 21.40 -19.81
CA GLY A 134 37.44 20.79 -21.15
C GLY A 134 36.23 21.11 -22.03
N GLY A 135 35.48 22.19 -21.74
CA GLY A 135 34.29 22.59 -22.50
C GLY A 135 33.05 21.74 -22.21
N ALA A 136 33.11 20.85 -21.24
CA ALA A 136 31.96 20.12 -20.72
C ALA A 136 31.07 21.04 -19.87
N TYR A 137 29.84 20.61 -19.59
CA TYR A 137 28.97 21.29 -18.64
C TYR A 137 28.07 20.31 -17.91
N TRP A 138 27.59 20.76 -16.75
CA TRP A 138 26.54 20.11 -15.98
C TRP A 138 25.33 21.03 -15.90
N GLU A 139 24.13 20.52 -16.20
CA GLU A 139 22.90 21.29 -16.09
C GLU A 139 21.85 20.57 -15.24
N ARG A 140 21.20 21.31 -14.34
CA ARG A 140 20.13 20.80 -13.47
C ARG A 140 18.77 21.17 -14.04
N LEU A 141 17.87 20.19 -14.16
CA LEU A 141 16.47 20.42 -14.55
C LEU A 141 15.70 21.02 -13.37
N LEU A 142 14.97 22.12 -13.60
CA LEU A 142 14.32 22.87 -12.53
C LEU A 142 12.85 22.50 -12.35
N ASP A 143 12.09 22.32 -13.43
CA ASP A 143 10.63 22.23 -13.39
C ASP A 143 10.10 20.80 -13.51
N ASN A 144 9.45 20.33 -12.44
CA ASN A 144 8.87 18.99 -12.30
C ASN A 144 9.82 17.91 -12.87
N PRO A 145 11.06 17.80 -12.33
CA PRO A 145 12.11 16.94 -12.89
C PRO A 145 11.69 15.46 -12.95
N GLU A 146 10.74 15.03 -12.10
CA GLU A 146 10.13 13.70 -12.14
C GLU A 146 9.46 13.35 -13.48
N ARG A 147 9.03 14.35 -14.27
CA ARG A 147 8.50 14.12 -15.64
C ARG A 147 9.55 13.51 -16.56
N PHE A 148 10.83 13.72 -16.28
CA PHE A 148 11.97 13.17 -17.03
C PHE A 148 12.45 11.83 -16.45
N GLY A 149 11.65 11.17 -15.60
CA GLY A 149 11.97 9.89 -14.99
C GLY A 149 13.05 10.02 -13.91
N LYS A 150 14.10 9.19 -13.99
CA LYS A 150 15.24 9.25 -13.04
C LYS A 150 16.23 10.38 -13.36
N GLN A 151 16.10 11.04 -14.52
CA GLN A 151 17.04 12.06 -14.97
C GLN A 151 16.72 13.42 -14.32
N LYS A 152 17.46 13.77 -13.27
CA LYS A 152 17.32 15.07 -12.57
C LYS A 152 18.32 16.13 -13.03
N ALA A 153 19.36 15.72 -13.73
CA ALA A 153 20.42 16.56 -14.26
C ALA A 153 21.02 15.90 -15.52
N ASN A 154 21.78 16.67 -16.27
CA ASN A 154 22.43 16.23 -17.50
C ASN A 154 23.91 16.62 -17.48
N PHE A 155 24.77 15.71 -17.94
CA PHE A 155 26.20 15.94 -18.13
C PHE A 155 26.49 15.86 -19.62
N VAL A 156 27.10 16.91 -20.18
CA VAL A 156 27.47 16.97 -21.59
C VAL A 156 28.96 17.25 -21.72
N GLY A 157 29.64 16.48 -22.57
CA GLY A 157 31.10 16.54 -22.73
C GLY A 157 31.86 15.57 -21.83
N ARG A 158 33.20 15.57 -21.95
CA ARG A 158 34.09 14.67 -21.21
C ARG A 158 34.60 15.37 -19.95
N TYR A 159 34.26 14.82 -18.78
CA TYR A 159 34.67 15.36 -17.48
C TYR A 159 35.35 14.33 -16.56
N LYS A 160 35.46 13.06 -16.97
CA LYS A 160 36.11 12.02 -16.16
C LYS A 160 37.57 12.39 -15.88
N GLY A 161 38.01 12.20 -14.64
CA GLY A 161 39.34 12.58 -14.18
C GLY A 161 39.46 14.05 -13.72
N GLN A 162 38.42 14.85 -13.95
CA GLN A 162 38.35 16.25 -13.52
C GLN A 162 37.44 16.40 -12.29
N TRP A 163 37.53 17.56 -11.64
CA TRP A 163 36.55 18.06 -10.67
C TRP A 163 35.95 19.40 -11.14
N TRP A 164 34.81 19.77 -10.59
CA TRP A 164 34.34 21.15 -10.65
C TRP A 164 34.87 21.93 -9.44
N CYS A 165 35.51 23.07 -9.69
CA CYS A 165 35.99 23.98 -8.66
C CYS A 165 35.17 25.27 -8.71
N PRO A 166 34.73 25.83 -7.57
CA PRO A 166 34.17 27.17 -7.50
C PRO A 166 35.07 28.17 -8.25
N PRO A 167 34.56 28.94 -9.22
CA PRO A 167 35.36 29.91 -9.98
C PRO A 167 36.08 30.97 -9.16
N ALA A 168 35.64 31.22 -7.92
CA ALA A 168 36.34 32.12 -7.00
C ALA A 168 37.58 31.49 -6.33
N LEU A 169 37.80 30.18 -6.47
CA LEU A 169 38.98 29.49 -5.95
C LEU A 169 39.93 29.18 -7.10
N THR A 170 41.17 29.64 -6.96
CA THR A 170 42.27 29.29 -7.87
C THR A 170 43.04 28.07 -7.36
N ALA A 171 43.90 27.49 -8.20
CA ALA A 171 44.81 26.42 -7.76
C ALA A 171 45.71 26.89 -6.60
N ALA A 172 46.14 28.16 -6.59
CA ALA A 172 46.93 28.72 -5.52
C ALA A 172 46.13 28.80 -4.20
N ASP A 173 44.85 29.19 -4.26
CA ASP A 173 43.99 29.22 -3.08
C ASP A 173 43.76 27.82 -2.51
N LEU A 174 43.58 26.82 -3.37
CA LEU A 174 43.43 25.42 -2.94
C LEU A 174 44.70 24.86 -2.28
N VAL A 175 45.89 25.25 -2.77
CA VAL A 175 47.17 24.88 -2.14
C VAL A 175 47.33 25.58 -0.78
N ALA A 176 46.94 26.86 -0.70
CA ALA A 176 47.05 27.65 0.52
C ALA A 176 46.03 27.28 1.60
N ALA A 177 44.91 26.63 1.23
CA ALA A 177 43.83 26.26 2.14
C ALA A 177 44.18 25.15 3.15
N GLU A 178 45.39 24.57 3.09
CA GLU A 178 45.90 23.41 3.84
C GLU A 178 45.12 22.10 3.61
N GLU A 179 43.80 22.18 3.45
CA GLU A 179 42.89 21.08 3.15
C GLU A 179 41.99 21.40 1.95
N VAL A 180 41.70 20.37 1.16
CA VAL A 180 40.73 20.44 0.06
C VAL A 180 39.65 19.38 0.26
N TRP A 181 38.41 19.83 0.39
CA TRP A 181 37.24 18.96 0.55
C TRP A 181 36.70 18.53 -0.81
N ILE A 182 36.56 17.22 -1.02
CA ILE A 182 36.06 16.63 -2.26
C ILE A 182 34.68 16.03 -2.02
N VAL A 183 33.65 16.69 -2.54
CA VAL A 183 32.23 16.30 -2.40
C VAL A 183 31.65 15.72 -3.68
N GLU A 184 30.45 15.13 -3.59
CA GLU A 184 29.81 14.50 -4.73
C GLU A 184 29.20 15.52 -5.71
N GLY A 185 28.36 16.44 -5.27
CA GLY A 185 27.64 17.39 -6.13
C GLY A 185 28.23 18.81 -6.19
N ILE A 186 27.92 19.54 -7.26
CA ILE A 186 28.31 20.97 -7.41
C ILE A 186 27.64 21.83 -6.33
N PHE A 187 26.38 21.57 -6.00
CA PHE A 187 25.67 22.28 -4.95
C PHE A 187 26.27 22.03 -3.56
N ASP A 188 26.85 20.86 -3.31
CA ASP A 188 27.56 20.57 -2.07
C ASP A 188 28.83 21.39 -1.95
N ALA A 189 29.59 21.53 -3.05
CA ALA A 189 30.82 22.33 -3.06
C ALA A 189 30.50 23.81 -2.83
N ILE A 190 29.42 24.31 -3.47
CA ILE A 190 28.91 25.67 -3.23
C ILE A 190 28.45 25.85 -1.78
N ALA A 191 27.77 24.86 -1.21
CA ALA A 191 27.32 24.89 0.17
C ALA A 191 28.48 25.03 1.15
N LEU A 192 29.54 24.23 1.00
CA LEU A 192 30.75 24.30 1.82
C LEU A 192 31.51 25.62 1.61
N TYR A 193 31.58 26.13 0.39
CA TYR A 193 32.20 27.43 0.08
C TYR A 193 31.54 28.60 0.83
N HIS A 194 30.21 28.59 1.01
CA HIS A 194 29.53 29.62 1.82
C HIS A 194 29.97 29.64 3.28
N HIS A 195 30.51 28.51 3.78
CA HIS A 195 31.03 28.35 5.13
C HIS A 195 32.57 28.43 5.19
N GLY A 196 33.21 28.98 4.15
CA GLY A 196 34.66 29.24 4.13
C GLY A 196 35.52 27.99 3.93
N ILE A 197 34.94 26.87 3.51
CA ILE A 197 35.66 25.62 3.28
C ILE A 197 36.06 25.52 1.80
N ALA A 198 37.34 25.29 1.54
CA ALA A 198 37.85 25.04 0.19
C ALA A 198 37.35 23.68 -0.33
N ALA A 199 36.27 23.70 -1.12
CA ALA A 199 35.58 22.50 -1.58
C ALA A 199 35.46 22.44 -3.11
N VAL A 200 35.64 21.23 -3.65
CA VAL A 200 35.52 20.90 -5.07
C VAL A 200 34.57 19.70 -5.24
N SER A 201 33.89 19.62 -6.38
CA SER A 201 32.96 18.53 -6.67
C SER A 201 33.57 17.50 -7.61
N ALA A 202 33.59 16.24 -7.20
CA ALA A 202 33.91 15.11 -8.07
C ALA A 202 32.79 14.80 -9.09
N MET A 203 31.66 15.51 -9.05
CA MET A 203 30.47 15.39 -9.91
C MET A 203 29.68 14.07 -9.79
N SER A 204 30.31 13.01 -9.29
CA SER A 204 29.68 11.73 -8.98
C SER A 204 30.58 10.94 -8.02
N CYS A 205 30.00 10.10 -7.16
CA CYS A 205 30.80 9.24 -6.28
C CYS A 205 31.79 8.32 -7.03
N GLY A 206 31.49 7.93 -8.28
CA GLY A 206 32.34 7.04 -9.07
C GLY A 206 33.56 7.71 -9.74
N ASN A 207 33.57 9.04 -9.86
CA ASN A 207 34.63 9.76 -10.56
C ASN A 207 35.80 10.06 -9.61
N TYR A 208 36.98 9.51 -9.92
CA TYR A 208 38.21 9.87 -9.22
C TYR A 208 38.92 10.97 -10.03
N PRO A 209 39.09 12.19 -9.49
CA PRO A 209 39.62 13.34 -10.22
C PRO A 209 41.16 13.31 -10.32
N ASP A 210 41.74 12.29 -10.97
CA ASP A 210 43.19 12.12 -11.08
C ASP A 210 43.89 13.27 -11.84
N GLU A 211 43.33 13.72 -12.97
CA GLU A 211 43.89 14.83 -13.75
C GLU A 211 43.92 16.12 -12.91
N ALA A 212 42.84 16.42 -12.19
CA ALA A 212 42.76 17.62 -11.36
C ALA A 212 43.65 17.54 -10.12
N LEU A 213 43.78 16.36 -9.50
CA LEU A 213 44.72 16.12 -8.40
C LEU A 213 46.17 16.30 -8.86
N ASN A 214 46.53 15.80 -10.04
CA ASN A 214 47.87 16.01 -10.59
C ASN A 214 48.16 17.50 -10.80
N ALA A 215 47.22 18.25 -11.36
CA ALA A 215 47.35 19.70 -11.52
C ALA A 215 47.51 20.44 -10.18
N LEU A 216 46.80 20.01 -9.12
CA LEU A 216 46.96 20.57 -7.79
C LEU A 216 48.34 20.24 -7.18
N SER A 217 48.84 19.02 -7.39
CA SER A 217 50.20 18.65 -6.99
C SER A 217 51.25 19.50 -7.71
N ASP A 218 51.09 19.74 -9.01
CA ASP A 218 52.01 20.57 -9.79
C ASP A 218 51.98 22.03 -9.30
N ALA A 219 50.80 22.56 -8.97
CA ALA A 219 50.66 23.89 -8.39
C ALA A 219 51.34 24.02 -7.02
N ALA A 220 51.20 23.02 -6.14
CA ALA A 220 51.91 23.00 -4.86
C ALA A 220 53.43 22.97 -5.03
N HIS A 221 53.91 22.15 -5.98
CA HIS A 221 55.33 22.08 -6.31
C HIS A 221 55.87 23.41 -6.84
N GLN A 222 55.13 24.07 -7.75
CA GLN A 222 55.48 25.39 -8.28
C GLN A 222 55.50 26.48 -7.20
N ALA A 223 54.59 26.39 -6.22
CA ALA A 223 54.56 27.30 -5.07
C ALA A 223 55.66 27.01 -4.04
N GLY A 224 56.38 25.89 -4.15
CA GLY A 224 57.40 25.47 -3.19
C GLY A 224 56.83 25.02 -1.84
N THR A 225 55.57 24.60 -1.80
CA THR A 225 54.86 24.20 -0.57
C THR A 225 54.48 22.72 -0.59
N CYS A 226 54.03 22.20 0.55
CA CYS A 226 53.48 20.85 0.64
C CYS A 226 52.13 20.76 -0.08
N ARG A 227 51.78 19.54 -0.51
CA ARG A 227 50.44 19.24 -1.02
C ARG A 227 49.41 19.44 0.10
N PRO A 228 48.22 19.99 -0.19
CA PRO A 228 47.14 20.04 0.79
C PRO A 228 46.59 18.64 1.08
N THR A 229 46.00 18.50 2.26
CA THR A 229 45.35 17.26 2.71
C THR A 229 43.98 17.10 2.07
N LEU A 230 43.67 15.90 1.57
CA LEU A 230 42.40 15.64 0.90
C LEU A 230 41.34 15.14 1.89
N VAL A 231 40.19 15.82 1.96
CA VAL A 231 39.05 15.38 2.77
C VAL A 231 37.95 14.85 1.86
N TRP A 232 37.76 13.53 1.84
CA TRP A 232 36.71 12.90 1.02
C TRP A 232 35.36 12.95 1.73
N ALA A 233 34.45 13.74 1.17
CA ALA A 233 33.17 14.11 1.76
C ALA A 233 32.00 13.75 0.82
N LEU A 234 31.95 12.49 0.37
CA LEU A 234 30.87 11.98 -0.49
C LEU A 234 29.60 11.65 0.32
N ASP A 235 28.48 11.46 -0.36
CA ASP A 235 27.18 11.18 0.25
C ASP A 235 27.23 10.00 1.24
N ASN A 236 26.52 10.13 2.37
CA ASN A 236 26.42 9.08 3.38
C ASN A 236 25.44 7.96 2.95
N ASN A 237 25.85 7.20 1.93
CA ASN A 237 25.14 6.02 1.44
C ASN A 237 26.12 4.90 1.06
N ARG A 238 25.60 3.71 0.73
CA ARG A 238 26.44 2.55 0.37
C ARG A 238 27.40 2.83 -0.80
N ALA A 239 26.97 3.59 -1.80
CA ALA A 239 27.80 3.91 -2.96
C ALA A 239 28.93 4.87 -2.57
N GLY A 240 28.61 5.93 -1.83
CA GLY A 240 29.56 6.90 -1.30
C GLY A 240 30.60 6.26 -0.37
N HIS A 241 30.20 5.38 0.55
CA HIS A 241 31.14 4.67 1.44
C HIS A 241 32.17 3.84 0.67
N ASN A 242 31.71 3.04 -0.30
CA ASN A 242 32.59 2.22 -1.14
C ASN A 242 33.53 3.10 -1.99
N ALA A 243 33.01 4.21 -2.51
CA ALA A 243 33.79 5.18 -3.28
C ALA A 243 34.88 5.82 -2.42
N ILE A 244 34.56 6.33 -1.23
CA ILE A 244 35.53 6.92 -0.30
C ILE A 244 36.67 5.93 -0.01
N HIS A 245 36.36 4.68 0.34
CA HIS A 245 37.39 3.66 0.57
C HIS A 245 38.31 3.46 -0.64
N LYS A 246 37.74 3.37 -1.84
CA LYS A 246 38.50 3.18 -3.09
C LYS A 246 39.38 4.38 -3.39
N HIS A 247 38.81 5.58 -3.28
CA HIS A 247 39.48 6.84 -3.61
C HIS A 247 40.61 7.15 -2.62
N VAL A 248 40.36 7.00 -1.31
CA VAL A 248 41.39 7.16 -0.28
C VAL A 248 42.52 6.17 -0.47
N LYS A 249 42.22 4.89 -0.76
CA LYS A 249 43.26 3.89 -1.05
C LYS A 249 44.11 4.30 -2.26
N ARG A 250 43.47 4.76 -3.35
CA ARG A 250 44.17 5.21 -4.56
C ARG A 250 45.01 6.47 -4.32
N ALA A 251 44.48 7.45 -3.59
CA ALA A 251 45.15 8.71 -3.30
C ALA A 251 46.34 8.51 -2.35
N ARG A 252 46.21 7.70 -1.30
CA ARG A 252 47.33 7.35 -0.40
C ARG A 252 48.45 6.62 -1.16
N ALA A 253 48.11 5.73 -2.10
CA ALA A 253 49.10 5.08 -2.95
C ALA A 253 49.84 6.05 -3.89
N ALA A 254 49.25 7.21 -4.20
CA ALA A 254 49.86 8.30 -4.97
C ALA A 254 50.58 9.35 -4.07
N GLY A 255 50.70 9.08 -2.77
CA GLY A 255 51.39 9.94 -1.81
C GLY A 255 50.58 11.14 -1.31
N TRP A 256 49.25 11.07 -1.35
CA TRP A 256 48.38 12.08 -0.72
C TRP A 256 48.05 11.71 0.72
N GLU A 257 48.05 12.72 1.59
CA GLU A 257 47.39 12.62 2.90
C GLU A 257 45.87 12.73 2.70
N CYS A 258 45.12 11.86 3.38
CA CYS A 258 43.69 11.71 3.13
C CYS A 258 42.90 11.42 4.42
N HIS A 259 41.86 12.21 4.63
CA HIS A 259 40.79 12.01 5.61
C HIS A 259 39.43 11.86 4.91
N ALA A 260 38.39 11.63 5.70
CA ALA A 260 37.01 11.65 5.23
C ALA A 260 36.14 12.48 6.18
N ALA A 261 34.99 12.91 5.70
CA ALA A 261 33.95 13.52 6.52
C ALA A 261 32.57 13.01 6.09
N GLN A 262 31.69 12.73 7.05
CA GLN A 262 30.33 12.24 6.77
C GLN A 262 29.28 12.85 7.68
N ILE A 263 28.15 13.26 7.08
CA ILE A 263 26.95 13.63 7.82
C ILE A 263 26.34 12.35 8.42
N PRO A 264 26.15 12.25 9.76
CA PRO A 264 25.78 11.00 10.42
C PRO A 264 24.40 10.44 10.02
N HIS A 265 23.46 11.30 9.66
CA HIS A 265 22.11 10.91 9.27
C HIS A 265 22.06 10.69 7.76
N GLY A 266 21.76 9.46 7.33
CA GLY A 266 21.59 9.14 5.92
C GLY A 266 20.41 9.90 5.31
N GLY A 267 20.54 10.30 4.04
CA GLY A 267 19.49 11.03 3.31
C GLY A 267 19.62 12.56 3.32
N HIS A 268 20.67 13.11 3.92
CA HIS A 268 21.04 14.53 3.81
C HIS A 268 22.36 14.68 3.06
N ASP A 269 22.39 15.61 2.10
CA ASP A 269 23.62 16.07 1.43
C ASP A 269 24.17 17.34 2.13
N TRP A 270 25.28 17.88 1.63
CA TRP A 270 25.90 19.07 2.24
C TRP A 270 25.08 20.33 1.99
N ASN A 271 24.31 20.38 0.89
CA ASN A 271 23.35 21.44 0.64
C ASN A 271 22.16 21.42 1.60
N ASP A 272 21.70 20.23 2.02
CA ASP A 272 20.68 20.08 3.06
C ASP A 272 21.21 20.57 4.42
N ALA A 273 22.44 20.19 4.78
CA ALA A 273 23.09 20.66 6.00
C ALA A 273 23.25 22.20 6.00
N HIS A 274 23.60 22.78 4.85
CA HIS A 274 23.65 24.24 4.67
C HIS A 274 22.29 24.91 4.93
N GLN A 275 21.22 24.40 4.33
CA GLN A 275 19.87 24.95 4.52
C GLN A 275 19.35 24.81 5.96
N ARG A 276 19.92 23.87 6.74
CA ARG A 276 19.58 23.63 8.15
C ARG A 276 20.48 24.36 9.14
N GLY A 277 21.57 25.01 8.67
CA GLY A 277 22.56 25.63 9.53
C GLY A 277 23.47 24.63 10.28
N GLU A 278 23.64 23.44 9.73
CA GLU A 278 24.38 22.32 10.35
C GLU A 278 25.85 22.25 9.87
N LEU A 279 26.44 23.36 9.42
CA LEU A 279 27.84 23.39 8.90
C LEU A 279 28.82 24.17 9.79
N THR A 280 28.47 24.42 11.06
CA THR A 280 29.38 25.08 12.03
C THR A 280 30.57 24.19 12.40
N GLU A 281 31.63 24.77 12.99
CA GLU A 281 32.85 24.04 13.39
C GLU A 281 32.56 22.77 14.22
N ARG A 282 31.66 22.85 15.20
CA ARG A 282 31.24 21.69 16.01
C ARG A 282 30.59 20.57 15.18
N HIS A 283 29.85 20.93 14.13
CA HIS A 283 29.30 19.93 13.21
C HIS A 283 30.41 19.30 12.36
N GLN A 284 31.36 20.10 11.88
CA GLN A 284 32.50 19.63 11.10
C GLN A 284 33.36 18.63 11.89
N GLU A 285 33.65 18.90 13.17
CA GLU A 285 34.32 17.93 14.06
C GLU A 285 33.58 16.60 14.13
N THR A 286 32.24 16.67 14.25
CA THR A 286 31.39 15.47 14.25
C THR A 286 31.48 14.74 12.92
N TYR A 287 31.46 15.45 11.80
CA TYR A 287 31.52 14.84 10.47
C TYR A 287 32.87 14.17 10.19
N ARG A 288 33.98 14.81 10.60
CA ARG A 288 35.32 14.22 10.53
C ARG A 288 35.43 12.95 11.34
N TYR A 289 34.94 12.97 12.58
CA TYR A 289 34.88 11.77 13.39
C TYR A 289 34.17 10.60 12.68
N HIS A 290 33.04 10.86 12.02
CA HIS A 290 32.35 9.80 11.25
C HIS A 290 33.15 9.33 10.03
N GLY A 291 33.91 10.23 9.39
CA GLY A 291 34.86 9.86 8.35
C GLY A 291 36.03 9.02 8.86
N ASP A 292 36.57 9.33 10.04
CA ASP A 292 37.64 8.54 10.68
C ASP A 292 37.14 7.14 11.05
N LEU A 293 35.90 7.04 11.58
CA LEU A 293 35.26 5.75 11.83
C LEU A 293 35.05 4.91 10.56
N LEU A 294 34.74 5.56 9.43
CA LEU A 294 34.64 4.88 8.14
C LEU A 294 36.01 4.37 7.69
N LEU A 295 37.04 5.21 7.77
CA LEU A 295 38.40 4.90 7.30
C LEU A 295 39.24 4.03 8.24
N ALA A 296 38.73 3.70 9.43
CA ALA A 296 39.43 2.90 10.42
C ALA A 296 39.96 1.58 9.80
N PRO A 297 41.27 1.29 9.92
CA PRO A 297 41.88 0.15 9.23
C PRO A 297 41.49 -1.20 9.84
N THR A 298 41.22 -1.21 11.14
CA THR A 298 40.91 -2.41 11.93
C THR A 298 39.72 -2.16 12.86
N ALA A 299 39.07 -3.24 13.31
CA ALA A 299 38.01 -3.15 14.30
C ALA A 299 38.52 -2.52 15.61
N MET A 300 39.77 -2.81 15.99
CA MET A 300 40.45 -2.22 17.16
C MET A 300 40.55 -0.70 17.03
N ALA A 301 41.10 -0.21 15.91
CA ALA A 301 41.25 1.24 15.68
C ALA A 301 39.89 1.96 15.69
N LYS A 302 38.85 1.36 15.10
CA LYS A 302 37.48 1.91 15.13
C LYS A 302 36.93 1.98 16.56
N ALA A 303 37.13 0.92 17.35
CA ALA A 303 36.69 0.88 18.75
C ALA A 303 37.39 1.95 19.60
N LEU A 304 38.71 2.14 19.44
CA LEU A 304 39.47 3.16 20.15
C LEU A 304 38.98 4.58 19.82
N LEU A 305 38.70 4.88 18.55
CA LEU A 305 38.09 6.16 18.15
C LEU A 305 36.74 6.38 18.85
N MET A 306 35.88 5.36 18.90
CA MET A 306 34.59 5.43 19.60
C MET A 306 34.75 5.61 21.10
N TYR A 307 35.70 4.91 21.71
CA TYR A 307 36.02 5.02 23.13
C TYR A 307 36.50 6.43 23.48
N LYS A 308 37.43 7.01 22.72
CA LYS A 308 37.94 8.38 22.95
C LYS A 308 36.83 9.44 22.98
N ARG A 309 35.73 9.21 22.24
CA ARG A 309 34.60 10.14 22.19
C ARG A 309 33.56 9.90 23.29
N ARG A 310 33.29 8.65 23.66
CA ARG A 310 32.19 8.29 24.57
C ARG A 310 32.64 7.89 25.98
N GLU A 311 33.90 7.53 26.14
CA GLU A 311 34.52 6.95 27.34
C GLU A 311 33.79 5.71 27.89
N GLN A 312 33.02 5.03 27.04
CA GLN A 312 32.26 3.82 27.38
C GLN A 312 33.18 2.60 27.40
N ARG A 313 33.26 1.91 28.55
CA ARG A 313 34.17 0.77 28.75
C ARG A 313 33.78 -0.47 27.94
N GLU A 314 32.50 -0.66 27.64
CA GLU A 314 32.00 -1.77 26.83
C GLU A 314 30.89 -1.28 25.90
N PHE A 315 30.91 -1.70 24.63
CA PHE A 315 29.86 -1.40 23.66
C PHE A 315 29.98 -2.30 22.41
N TRP A 316 28.88 -2.42 21.68
CA TRP A 316 28.90 -3.02 20.34
C TRP A 316 29.17 -1.97 19.26
N PHE A 317 29.72 -2.40 18.14
CA PHE A 317 29.86 -1.57 16.95
C PHE A 317 29.87 -2.40 15.67
N GLU A 318 29.52 -1.77 14.57
CA GLU A 318 29.62 -2.36 13.23
C GLU A 318 31.03 -2.15 12.68
N PHE A 319 31.60 -3.20 12.07
CA PHE A 319 32.79 -3.08 11.23
C PHE A 319 32.74 -4.09 10.08
N LYS A 320 32.79 -3.57 8.85
CA LYS A 320 32.75 -4.36 7.60
C LYS A 320 31.52 -5.29 7.53
N ARG A 321 30.34 -4.80 7.94
CA ARG A 321 29.05 -5.50 8.00
C ARG A 321 29.08 -6.73 8.91
N GLN A 322 29.78 -6.61 10.02
CA GLN A 322 29.84 -7.60 11.10
C GLN A 322 29.68 -6.87 12.43
N LEU A 323 29.11 -7.54 13.43
CA LEU A 323 29.02 -7.00 14.78
C LEU A 323 30.24 -7.40 15.61
N TRP A 324 30.84 -6.40 16.23
CA TRP A 324 31.96 -6.53 17.14
C TRP A 324 31.59 -5.97 18.51
N TRP A 325 32.24 -6.49 19.54
CA TRP A 325 32.12 -6.04 20.92
C TRP A 325 33.47 -5.51 21.38
N TRP A 326 33.48 -4.28 21.88
CA TRP A 326 34.60 -3.67 22.57
C TRP A 326 34.47 -3.90 24.07
N LYS A 327 35.60 -4.20 24.74
CA LYS A 327 35.72 -4.21 26.19
C LYS A 327 37.10 -3.74 26.61
N LEU A 328 37.14 -2.73 27.48
CA LEU A 328 38.35 -2.23 28.13
C LEU A 328 38.54 -2.92 29.49
N ASP A 329 39.69 -3.55 29.67
CA ASP A 329 40.12 -4.08 30.97
C ASP A 329 40.86 -3.00 31.75
N MET A 330 40.21 -2.45 32.78
CA MET A 330 40.78 -1.37 33.60
C MET A 330 42.02 -1.83 34.38
N ASP A 331 42.06 -3.08 34.83
CA ASP A 331 43.22 -3.59 35.58
C ASP A 331 44.42 -3.76 34.64
N ALA A 332 44.18 -4.20 33.41
CA ALA A 332 45.21 -4.26 32.39
C ALA A 332 45.70 -2.87 31.97
N PHE A 333 44.78 -1.90 31.84
CA PHE A 333 45.10 -0.51 31.52
C PHE A 333 45.96 0.14 32.61
N ASP A 334 45.57 0.00 33.88
CA ASP A 334 46.32 0.53 35.02
C ASP A 334 47.69 -0.14 35.14
N ARG A 335 47.80 -1.45 34.85
CA ARG A 335 49.09 -2.15 34.80
C ARG A 335 49.98 -1.64 33.66
N ALA A 336 49.43 -1.44 32.47
CA ALA A 336 50.18 -0.94 31.31
C ALA A 336 50.72 0.47 31.58
N LEU A 337 49.92 1.35 32.18
CA LEU A 337 50.36 2.68 32.60
C LEU A 337 51.45 2.65 33.68
N ARG A 338 51.39 1.70 34.63
CA ARG A 338 52.41 1.56 35.69
C ARG A 338 53.73 0.97 35.20
N ALA A 339 53.71 0.13 34.16
CA ALA A 339 54.90 -0.52 33.62
C ALA A 339 55.88 0.46 32.94
N ASP A 340 55.39 1.61 32.45
CA ASP A 340 56.20 2.64 31.77
C ASP A 340 56.71 3.77 32.72
N GLY A 341 56.59 3.61 34.04
CA GLY A 341 57.49 4.27 34.99
C GLY A 341 57.10 5.65 35.55
N ARG A 342 55.84 5.91 35.91
CA ARG A 342 55.48 7.07 36.75
C ARG A 342 54.55 6.70 37.91
N ASP A 343 55.12 6.60 39.10
CA ASP A 343 54.36 6.54 40.35
C ASP A 343 53.80 7.94 40.69
N GLY A 344 52.48 8.07 40.78
CA GLY A 344 51.83 9.16 41.52
C GLY A 344 51.52 10.47 40.78
N GLU A 345 51.72 10.57 39.47
CA GLU A 345 51.26 11.75 38.70
C GLU A 345 49.77 11.67 38.33
N ASP A 346 49.10 12.82 38.38
CA ASP A 346 47.69 13.00 38.05
C ASP A 346 47.43 12.48 36.61
N GLN A 347 46.42 11.61 36.40
CA GLN A 347 46.12 10.95 35.12
C GLN A 347 45.96 11.92 33.92
N ARG A 348 45.82 13.23 34.20
CA ARG A 348 45.71 14.33 33.24
C ARG A 348 47.06 14.86 32.73
N GLN A 349 48.19 14.46 33.31
CA GLN A 349 49.55 14.86 32.91
C GLN A 349 50.32 13.78 32.14
N ILE A 350 49.68 12.63 31.86
CA ILE A 350 50.27 11.52 31.10
C ILE A 350 50.35 11.91 29.61
N ASP A 351 51.48 11.59 28.98
CA ASP A 351 51.68 11.75 27.53
C ASP A 351 50.54 11.05 26.74
N PRO A 352 49.82 11.78 25.86
CA PRO A 352 48.76 11.23 25.02
C PRO A 352 49.17 9.97 24.23
N ALA A 353 50.42 9.89 23.76
CA ALA A 353 50.92 8.74 23.01
C ALA A 353 51.03 7.48 23.89
N LEU A 354 51.48 7.66 25.14
CA LEU A 354 51.63 6.57 26.10
C LEU A 354 50.26 6.05 26.56
N ARG A 355 49.31 6.97 26.76
CA ARG A 355 47.92 6.62 27.07
C ARG A 355 47.26 5.84 25.92
N ASP A 356 47.49 6.23 24.68
CA ASP A 356 46.96 5.54 23.50
C ASP A 356 47.54 4.13 23.35
N ALA A 357 48.85 3.96 23.56
CA ALA A 357 49.49 2.65 23.55
C ALA A 357 48.94 1.74 24.66
N ALA A 358 48.74 2.27 25.88
CA ALA A 358 48.14 1.52 26.97
C ALA A 358 46.68 1.12 26.67
N LEU A 359 45.89 1.99 26.02
CA LEU A 359 44.51 1.68 25.60
C LEU A 359 44.47 0.57 24.55
N GLU A 360 45.40 0.57 23.59
CA GLU A 360 45.49 -0.48 22.57
C GLU A 360 45.87 -1.84 23.17
N GLN A 361 46.74 -1.87 24.18
CA GLN A 361 47.16 -3.10 24.87
C GLN A 361 46.09 -3.66 25.83
N SER A 362 45.30 -2.80 26.45
CA SER A 362 44.26 -3.17 27.44
C SER A 362 42.85 -3.34 26.85
N GLY A 363 42.66 -2.85 25.63
CA GLY A 363 41.45 -3.01 24.85
C GLY A 363 41.30 -4.39 24.23
N SER A 364 40.09 -4.92 24.23
CA SER A 364 39.77 -6.16 23.52
C SER A 364 38.59 -5.95 22.56
N VAL A 365 38.74 -6.46 21.33
CA VAL A 365 37.65 -6.54 20.34
C VAL A 365 37.33 -7.99 20.04
N LYS A 366 36.06 -8.36 20.18
CA LYS A 366 35.57 -9.71 19.85
C LYS A 366 34.46 -9.62 18.81
N LYS A 367 34.57 -10.40 17.74
CA LYS A 367 33.46 -10.57 16.78
C LYS A 367 32.35 -11.38 17.44
N ILE A 368 31.15 -10.81 17.49
CA ILE A 368 29.97 -11.42 18.13
C ILE A 368 28.89 -11.82 17.12
N CYS A 369 28.95 -11.32 15.89
CA CYS A 369 28.10 -11.78 14.79
C CYS A 369 28.87 -11.74 13.47
N THR A 370 28.73 -12.77 12.62
CA THR A 370 29.38 -12.82 11.30
C THR A 370 28.74 -11.91 10.25
N CYS A 371 27.57 -11.35 10.55
CA CYS A 371 26.80 -10.42 9.73
C CYS A 371 26.36 -9.19 10.55
N TYR A 372 25.70 -8.24 9.91
CA TYR A 372 25.12 -7.06 10.56
C TYR A 372 23.59 -7.09 10.47
N PRO A 373 22.90 -7.59 11.51
CA PRO A 373 21.46 -7.45 11.66
C PRO A 373 21.08 -6.06 12.20
N THR A 374 20.10 -5.44 11.56
CA THR A 374 19.54 -4.13 11.92
C THR A 374 18.03 -4.25 12.05
N ALA A 375 17.49 -3.96 13.22
CA ALA A 375 16.05 -3.79 13.40
C ALA A 375 15.58 -2.54 12.66
N LEU A 376 14.59 -2.67 11.77
CA LEU A 376 14.05 -1.58 10.96
C LEU A 376 12.80 -0.98 11.62
N TYR A 377 11.80 -1.82 11.88
CA TYR A 377 10.53 -1.44 12.49
C TYR A 377 9.90 -2.60 13.27
N TYR A 378 8.99 -2.28 14.18
CA TYR A 378 8.09 -3.21 14.85
C TYR A 378 6.79 -3.34 14.07
N GLN A 379 6.37 -4.56 13.76
CA GLN A 379 5.09 -4.85 13.13
C GLN A 379 4.10 -5.28 14.20
N SER A 380 2.92 -4.67 14.19
CA SER A 380 1.85 -4.98 15.14
C SER A 380 0.55 -5.23 14.40
N ASN A 381 -0.16 -6.29 14.78
CA ASN A 381 -1.54 -6.51 14.40
C ASN A 381 -2.42 -6.38 15.64
N ALA A 382 -3.17 -5.28 15.74
CA ALA A 382 -4.03 -5.02 16.89
C ALA A 382 -5.19 -6.02 17.05
N VAL A 383 -5.57 -6.71 15.97
CA VAL A 383 -6.71 -7.66 15.96
C VAL A 383 -6.28 -9.04 16.41
N THR A 384 -5.12 -9.53 15.97
CA THR A 384 -4.61 -10.86 16.34
C THR A 384 -3.72 -10.84 17.58
N ASP A 385 -3.35 -9.65 18.08
CA ASP A 385 -2.35 -9.44 19.14
C ASP A 385 -0.98 -10.06 18.78
N GLU A 386 -0.71 -10.21 17.48
CA GLU A 386 0.55 -10.72 16.99
C GLU A 386 1.50 -9.59 16.65
N SER A 387 2.78 -9.79 16.99
CA SER A 387 3.80 -8.79 16.73
C SER A 387 5.18 -9.38 16.48
N TRP A 388 5.94 -8.66 15.65
CA TRP A 388 7.29 -9.04 15.26
C TRP A 388 8.17 -7.84 14.98
N TYR A 389 9.46 -7.98 15.23
CA TYR A 389 10.46 -7.02 14.78
C TYR A 389 10.92 -7.37 13.38
N TYR A 390 10.87 -6.42 12.45
CA TYR A 390 11.38 -6.58 11.10
C TYR A 390 12.86 -6.22 11.05
N TYR A 391 13.69 -7.14 10.57
CA TYR A 391 15.14 -7.00 10.51
C TYR A 391 15.65 -7.01 9.08
N ARG A 392 16.66 -6.21 8.81
CA ARG A 392 17.56 -6.34 7.65
C ARG A 392 18.86 -6.99 8.10
N VAL A 393 19.34 -7.99 7.36
CA VAL A 393 20.61 -8.67 7.63
C VAL A 393 21.56 -8.45 6.46
N GLU A 394 22.68 -7.79 6.73
CA GLU A 394 23.72 -7.46 5.75
C GLU A 394 24.97 -8.33 5.95
N PHE A 395 25.65 -8.64 4.85
CA PHE A 395 26.77 -9.59 4.84
C PHE A 395 28.08 -8.97 4.35
N PRO A 396 29.23 -9.42 4.89
CA PRO A 396 30.55 -8.91 4.52
C PRO A 396 30.97 -9.26 3.08
N ASP A 397 30.45 -10.35 2.52
CA ASP A 397 30.72 -10.83 1.15
C ASP A 397 29.99 -10.00 0.07
N GLY A 398 29.10 -9.10 0.46
CA GLY A 398 28.40 -8.19 -0.45
C GLY A 398 27.16 -8.76 -1.10
N ARG A 399 26.73 -9.99 -0.79
CA ARG A 399 25.50 -10.57 -1.30
C ARG A 399 24.26 -9.74 -0.89
N PRO A 400 23.11 -9.89 -1.58
CA PRO A 400 21.91 -9.10 -1.28
C PRO A 400 21.48 -9.23 0.19
N PRO A 401 21.07 -8.14 0.84
CA PRO A 401 20.57 -8.21 2.21
C PRO A 401 19.28 -9.02 2.27
N ILE A 402 19.09 -9.74 3.38
CA ILE A 402 17.86 -10.49 3.65
C ILE A 402 17.02 -9.67 4.62
N LYS A 403 15.70 -9.60 4.40
CA LYS A 403 14.77 -8.99 5.34
C LYS A 403 13.78 -10.01 5.86
N ASN A 404 13.59 -10.07 7.17
CA ASN A 404 12.68 -11.04 7.80
C ASN A 404 12.25 -10.62 9.20
N THR A 405 11.30 -11.34 9.80
CA THR A 405 10.77 -11.08 11.13
C THR A 405 11.48 -11.86 12.24
N PHE A 406 11.53 -11.27 13.43
CA PHE A 406 11.93 -11.90 14.68
C PHE A 406 10.81 -11.68 15.70
N SER A 407 10.35 -12.75 16.36
CA SER A 407 9.39 -12.60 17.46
C SER A 407 10.08 -12.10 18.74
N GLY A 408 9.32 -11.54 19.69
CA GLY A 408 9.86 -11.12 20.98
C GLY A 408 10.58 -12.28 21.72
N GLY A 409 10.02 -13.49 21.68
CA GLY A 409 10.66 -14.68 22.25
C GLY A 409 11.98 -15.07 21.56
N GLN A 410 12.11 -14.81 20.26
CA GLN A 410 13.37 -15.02 19.53
C GLN A 410 14.44 -13.98 19.87
N LEU A 411 14.05 -12.79 20.33
CA LEU A 411 14.98 -11.76 20.80
C LEU A 411 15.35 -11.91 22.28
N ALA A 412 14.55 -12.64 23.06
CA ALA A 412 14.68 -12.74 24.52
C ALA A 412 15.94 -13.49 25.01
N SER A 413 16.64 -14.23 24.16
CA SER A 413 17.90 -14.89 24.54
C SER A 413 18.84 -15.07 23.36
N ALA A 414 20.15 -15.09 23.62
CA ALA A 414 21.16 -15.33 22.59
C ALA A 414 21.00 -16.67 21.85
N SER A 415 20.47 -17.70 22.51
CA SER A 415 20.25 -19.03 21.93
C SER A 415 19.13 -19.01 20.88
N GLU A 416 17.97 -18.45 21.23
CA GLU A 416 16.83 -18.35 20.31
C GLU A 416 17.12 -17.35 19.18
N TYR A 417 17.83 -16.26 19.49
CA TYR A 417 18.28 -15.30 18.49
C TYR A 417 19.19 -15.96 17.46
N LYS A 418 20.17 -16.77 17.92
CA LYS A 418 21.06 -17.53 17.06
C LYS A 418 20.29 -18.54 16.19
N LYS A 419 19.34 -19.29 16.76
CA LYS A 419 18.51 -20.24 15.99
C LYS A 419 17.72 -19.53 14.89
N ARG A 420 17.07 -18.41 15.22
CA ARG A 420 16.31 -17.62 14.24
C ARG A 420 17.23 -17.06 13.15
N LEU A 421 18.35 -16.47 13.54
CA LEU A 421 19.32 -15.89 12.61
C LEU A 421 19.86 -16.94 11.62
N LEU A 422 20.21 -18.14 12.11
CA LEU A 422 20.61 -19.27 11.25
C LEU A 422 19.51 -19.71 10.29
N GLY A 423 18.24 -19.68 10.73
CA GLY A 423 17.09 -20.06 9.92
C GLY A 423 16.73 -19.06 8.83
N VAL A 424 16.98 -17.76 9.02
CA VAL A 424 16.64 -16.71 8.04
C VAL A 424 17.83 -16.25 7.21
N ALA A 425 19.06 -16.39 7.69
CA ALA A 425 20.26 -15.85 7.07
C ALA A 425 21.34 -16.94 6.95
N PRO A 426 21.46 -17.62 5.80
CA PRO A 426 22.39 -18.72 5.61
C PRO A 426 23.85 -18.31 5.87
N GLY A 427 24.52 -18.89 6.87
CA GLY A 427 25.91 -18.54 7.24
C GLY A 427 26.05 -17.36 8.21
N ALA A 428 24.94 -16.78 8.67
CA ALA A 428 24.94 -15.83 9.78
C ALA A 428 25.04 -16.57 11.11
N VAL A 429 26.07 -16.27 11.90
CA VAL A 429 26.31 -16.90 13.19
C VAL A 429 26.46 -15.85 14.26
N TRP A 430 25.59 -15.92 15.27
CA TRP A 430 25.72 -15.18 16.51
C TRP A 430 26.57 -15.98 17.52
N THR A 431 27.55 -15.31 18.12
CA THR A 431 28.48 -15.83 19.14
C THR A 431 28.57 -14.92 20.38
N GLY A 432 27.76 -13.87 20.45
CA GLY A 432 27.66 -12.99 21.61
C GLY A 432 26.90 -13.61 22.79
N THR A 433 27.08 -13.05 23.98
CA THR A 433 26.34 -13.42 25.19
C THR A 433 24.92 -12.80 25.17
N SER A 434 24.05 -13.22 26.10
CA SER A 434 22.71 -12.60 26.20
C SER A 434 22.78 -11.15 26.65
N GLN A 435 23.69 -10.80 27.58
CA GLN A 435 23.93 -9.40 27.98
C GLN A 435 24.36 -8.50 26.80
N GLN A 436 25.18 -9.03 25.89
CA GLN A 436 25.59 -8.31 24.68
C GLN A 436 24.42 -8.11 23.71
N LEU A 437 23.54 -9.10 23.61
CA LEU A 437 22.30 -9.00 22.84
C LEU A 437 21.36 -7.95 23.47
N ASP A 438 21.19 -7.95 24.79
CA ASP A 438 20.33 -6.98 25.48
C ASP A 438 20.80 -5.54 25.24
N SER A 439 22.11 -5.29 25.32
CA SER A 439 22.69 -3.98 25.00
C SER A 439 22.47 -3.58 23.53
N LEU A 440 22.64 -4.52 22.58
CA LEU A 440 22.33 -4.28 21.17
C LEU A 440 20.85 -3.94 20.96
N LEU A 441 19.95 -4.67 21.62
CA LEU A 441 18.51 -4.46 21.52
C LEU A 441 18.09 -3.12 22.13
N GLN A 442 18.63 -2.73 23.29
CA GLN A 442 18.34 -1.42 23.89
C GLN A 442 18.60 -0.28 22.91
N ASP A 443 19.72 -0.35 22.18
CA ASP A 443 20.09 0.67 21.20
C ASP A 443 19.27 0.57 19.90
N GLN A 444 19.02 -0.64 19.38
CA GLN A 444 18.33 -0.82 18.09
C GLN A 444 16.82 -0.69 18.18
N ILE A 445 16.19 -1.27 19.20
CA ILE A 445 14.72 -1.38 19.30
C ILE A 445 14.10 -0.36 20.27
N GLY A 446 14.89 0.37 21.07
CA GLY A 446 14.38 1.28 22.10
C GLY A 446 13.45 2.39 21.61
N ASN A 447 13.70 2.92 20.40
CA ASN A 447 12.87 3.95 19.75
C ASN A 447 12.43 3.52 18.34
N ILE A 448 12.14 2.24 18.17
CA ILE A 448 11.81 1.68 16.86
C ILE A 448 10.43 2.14 16.37
N LYS A 449 10.32 2.37 15.06
CA LYS A 449 9.06 2.74 14.42
C LYS A 449 8.07 1.58 14.47
N THR A 450 6.79 1.87 14.59
CA THR A 450 5.73 0.84 14.53
C THR A 450 4.97 0.92 13.21
N VAL A 451 4.91 -0.20 12.50
CA VAL A 451 4.13 -0.42 11.28
C VAL A 451 2.92 -1.26 11.64
N GLU A 452 1.73 -0.74 11.35
CA GLU A 452 0.48 -1.46 11.52
C GLU A 452 0.32 -2.49 10.40
N THR A 453 -0.24 -3.64 10.74
CA THR A 453 -0.41 -4.75 9.81
C THR A 453 -1.84 -5.19 9.65
N ILE A 454 -2.19 -5.60 8.43
CA ILE A 454 -3.46 -6.24 8.09
C ILE A 454 -3.22 -7.65 7.53
N ASP A 455 -4.19 -8.54 7.70
CA ASP A 455 -4.15 -9.94 7.27
C ASP A 455 -4.95 -10.23 6.00
N PHE A 456 -5.38 -9.18 5.30
CA PHE A 456 -6.15 -9.24 4.05
C PHE A 456 -5.59 -8.30 2.97
N ILE A 457 -6.09 -8.45 1.74
CA ILE A 457 -5.81 -7.56 0.59
C ILE A 457 -7.03 -6.69 0.29
N GLY A 458 -6.82 -5.44 -0.10
CA GLY A 458 -7.87 -4.48 -0.45
C GLY A 458 -8.04 -3.35 0.57
N TYR A 459 -9.27 -2.93 0.86
CA TYR A 459 -9.53 -1.72 1.64
C TYR A 459 -9.44 -1.92 3.16
N SER A 460 -8.64 -1.10 3.85
CA SER A 460 -8.58 -1.03 5.31
C SER A 460 -9.35 0.20 5.81
N LYS A 461 -10.53 -0.02 6.37
CA LYS A 461 -11.39 1.04 6.93
C LYS A 461 -10.72 1.86 8.02
N GLU A 462 -9.93 1.23 8.87
CA GLU A 462 -9.21 1.90 9.97
C GLU A 462 -8.17 2.91 9.44
N HIS A 463 -7.58 2.61 8.27
CA HIS A 463 -6.54 3.42 7.65
C HIS A 463 -7.09 4.38 6.59
N GLY A 464 -8.29 4.13 6.07
CA GLY A 464 -8.86 4.84 4.93
C GLY A 464 -8.03 4.63 3.66
N ALA A 465 -7.55 3.40 3.44
CA ALA A 465 -6.60 3.11 2.37
C ALA A 465 -6.82 1.73 1.73
N TYR A 466 -6.61 1.66 0.43
CA TYR A 466 -6.54 0.42 -0.34
C TYR A 466 -5.11 -0.09 -0.36
N VAL A 467 -4.94 -1.42 -0.26
CA VAL A 467 -3.67 -2.12 -0.44
C VAL A 467 -3.83 -3.14 -1.55
N PHE A 468 -3.20 -2.87 -2.70
CA PHE A 468 -3.23 -3.68 -3.93
C PHE A 468 -1.83 -4.18 -4.28
N GLY A 469 -1.33 -5.16 -3.53
CA GLY A 469 0.02 -5.69 -3.72
C GLY A 469 1.08 -4.64 -3.38
N ASP A 470 1.82 -4.16 -4.39
CA ASP A 470 2.91 -3.18 -4.25
C ASP A 470 2.45 -1.72 -4.31
N LEU A 471 1.15 -1.49 -4.46
CA LEU A 471 0.54 -0.16 -4.52
C LEU A 471 -0.51 -0.01 -3.43
N ALA A 472 -0.53 1.16 -2.79
CA ALA A 472 -1.62 1.59 -1.93
C ALA A 472 -2.31 2.83 -2.49
N VAL A 473 -3.58 3.04 -2.14
CA VAL A 473 -4.31 4.27 -2.46
C VAL A 473 -4.93 4.83 -1.19
N ALA A 474 -4.55 6.05 -0.80
CA ALA A 474 -5.08 6.73 0.37
C ALA A 474 -5.49 8.16 0.01
N GLY A 475 -6.74 8.54 0.32
CA GLY A 475 -7.27 9.87 -0.01
C GLY A 475 -7.14 10.22 -1.50
N GLY A 476 -7.33 9.25 -2.38
CA GLY A 476 -7.21 9.42 -3.84
C GLY A 476 -5.78 9.40 -4.40
N LYS A 477 -4.75 9.31 -3.55
CA LYS A 477 -3.34 9.34 -3.96
C LYS A 477 -2.75 7.93 -3.98
N VAL A 478 -2.06 7.58 -5.07
CA VAL A 478 -1.33 6.31 -5.21
C VAL A 478 0.02 6.43 -4.50
N VAL A 479 0.33 5.47 -3.65
CA VAL A 479 1.57 5.37 -2.87
C VAL A 479 2.23 4.02 -3.16
N PRO A 480 3.44 3.99 -3.76
CA PRO A 480 4.17 2.75 -3.96
C PRO A 480 4.77 2.24 -2.65
N ILE A 481 4.99 0.93 -2.56
CA ILE A 481 5.69 0.32 -1.43
C ILE A 481 7.14 0.83 -1.35
N ASN A 482 7.62 1.10 -0.14
CA ASN A 482 8.97 1.62 0.06
C ASN A 482 10.02 0.50 0.05
N SER A 483 11.30 0.88 0.13
CA SER A 483 12.41 -0.09 0.17
C SER A 483 12.48 -0.92 1.46
N GLU A 484 11.58 -0.70 2.42
CA GLU A 484 11.47 -1.43 3.69
C GLU A 484 10.18 -2.29 3.75
N ASP A 485 9.50 -2.45 2.61
CA ASP A 485 8.34 -3.32 2.39
C ASP A 485 7.09 -2.91 3.18
N PHE A 486 6.84 -1.59 3.32
CA PHE A 486 5.59 -1.04 3.85
C PHE A 486 5.18 0.26 3.11
N PHE A 487 3.94 0.71 3.35
CA PHE A 487 3.39 1.94 2.79
C PHE A 487 3.43 3.08 3.80
N GLU A 488 3.97 4.21 3.40
CA GLU A 488 3.93 5.47 4.15
C GLU A 488 2.73 6.30 3.72
N LEU A 489 1.59 6.11 4.39
CA LEU A 489 0.33 6.80 4.11
C LEU A 489 0.22 8.17 4.82
N GLY A 490 1.28 8.54 5.54
CA GLY A 490 1.44 9.78 6.31
C GLY A 490 2.52 9.59 7.39
N PRO A 491 2.85 10.63 8.18
CA PRO A 491 3.97 10.57 9.13
C PRO A 491 3.87 9.45 10.18
N ARG A 492 2.63 9.11 10.57
CA ARG A 492 2.34 8.07 11.59
C ARG A 492 1.48 6.91 11.08
N ARG A 493 1.14 6.90 9.79
CA ARG A 493 0.30 5.86 9.20
C ARG A 493 1.17 5.01 8.29
N GLN A 494 1.72 3.97 8.89
CA GLN A 494 2.62 3.03 8.24
C GLN A 494 1.88 1.70 8.16
N LEU A 495 1.56 1.26 6.96
CA LEU A 495 0.69 0.10 6.75
C LEU A 495 1.41 -0.98 5.94
N LYS A 496 1.24 -2.23 6.34
CA LYS A 496 1.71 -3.39 5.59
C LYS A 496 0.69 -4.52 5.62
N THR A 497 0.51 -5.19 4.49
CA THR A 497 -0.26 -6.44 4.47
C THR A 497 0.66 -7.64 4.72
N LEU A 498 0.23 -8.55 5.60
CA LEU A 498 0.87 -9.85 5.81
C LEU A 498 0.25 -10.93 4.91
N SER A 499 -0.84 -10.61 4.21
CA SER A 499 -1.48 -11.56 3.30
C SER A 499 -0.67 -11.70 2.02
N GLN A 500 -0.28 -12.94 1.73
CA GLN A 500 0.35 -13.32 0.45
C GLN A 500 -0.57 -14.20 -0.40
N SER A 501 -1.80 -14.44 0.08
CA SER A 501 -2.72 -15.42 -0.51
C SER A 501 -3.40 -14.94 -1.80
N VAL A 502 -3.46 -13.63 -2.01
CA VAL A 502 -4.06 -13.00 -3.19
C VAL A 502 -3.03 -12.05 -3.80
N ALA A 503 -2.47 -12.43 -4.95
CA ALA A 503 -1.56 -11.58 -5.71
C ALA A 503 -2.37 -10.71 -6.69
N LEU A 504 -2.29 -9.39 -6.53
CA LEU A 504 -2.86 -8.42 -7.46
C LEU A 504 -1.74 -7.70 -8.19
N HIS A 505 -1.71 -7.84 -9.51
CA HIS A 505 -0.78 -7.19 -10.42
C HIS A 505 -1.46 -6.00 -11.08
N ILE A 506 -1.32 -4.85 -10.45
CA ILE A 506 -1.89 -3.59 -10.93
C ILE A 506 -0.82 -2.78 -11.65
N ASN A 507 -1.06 -2.44 -12.90
CA ASN A 507 -0.22 -1.51 -13.63
C ASN A 507 -0.63 -0.05 -13.30
N PRO A 508 0.28 0.79 -12.74
CA PRO A 508 -0.01 2.20 -12.46
C PRO A 508 0.18 3.12 -13.68
N ASP A 509 0.70 2.63 -14.80
CA ASP A 509 0.92 3.43 -16.00
C ASP A 509 -0.39 3.69 -16.76
N ARG A 510 -0.90 4.91 -16.59
CA ARG A 510 -2.11 5.38 -17.26
C ARG A 510 -1.99 5.40 -18.79
N LYS A 511 -0.79 5.47 -19.38
CA LYS A 511 -0.61 5.45 -20.84
C LYS A 511 -0.85 4.06 -21.43
N ALA A 512 -0.56 3.02 -20.66
CA ALA A 512 -0.80 1.63 -21.07
C ALA A 512 -2.28 1.24 -20.93
N PHE A 513 -3.07 1.98 -20.13
CA PHE A 513 -4.49 1.68 -19.92
C PHE A 513 -5.32 1.95 -21.18
N SER A 514 -6.06 0.93 -21.62
CA SER A 514 -7.03 1.02 -22.71
C SER A 514 -8.45 0.90 -22.16
N THR A 515 -9.40 1.54 -22.84
CA THR A 515 -10.85 1.36 -22.60
C THR A 515 -11.54 0.61 -23.73
N GLU A 516 -10.81 0.11 -24.73
CA GLU A 516 -11.40 -0.60 -25.89
C GLU A 516 -12.16 -1.88 -25.48
N TRP A 517 -11.74 -2.49 -24.36
CA TRP A 517 -12.42 -3.63 -23.76
C TRP A 517 -13.88 -3.32 -23.35
N THR A 518 -14.28 -2.05 -23.16
CA THR A 518 -15.67 -1.72 -22.82
C THR A 518 -16.60 -2.04 -23.99
N GLN A 519 -16.15 -1.79 -25.24
CA GLN A 519 -16.88 -2.15 -26.45
C GLN A 519 -16.93 -3.66 -26.64
N GLN A 520 -15.82 -4.36 -26.34
CA GLN A 520 -15.77 -5.82 -26.40
C GLN A 520 -16.71 -6.46 -25.38
N LEU A 521 -16.73 -5.95 -24.14
CA LEU A 521 -17.64 -6.39 -23.08
C LEU A 521 -19.10 -6.18 -23.47
N LEU A 522 -19.44 -4.99 -23.97
CA LEU A 522 -20.79 -4.68 -24.42
C LEU A 522 -21.20 -5.56 -25.61
N GLY A 523 -20.33 -5.76 -26.59
CA GLY A 523 -20.64 -6.57 -27.76
C GLY A 523 -20.74 -8.07 -27.46
N ALA A 524 -19.95 -8.59 -26.52
CA ALA A 524 -19.98 -10.00 -26.13
C ALA A 524 -21.15 -10.34 -25.19
N PHE A 525 -21.45 -9.46 -24.21
CA PHE A 525 -22.36 -9.77 -23.10
C PHE A 525 -23.54 -8.80 -22.98
N GLY A 526 -23.60 -7.74 -23.78
CA GLY A 526 -24.66 -6.73 -23.75
C GLY A 526 -24.79 -6.02 -22.40
N SER A 527 -26.00 -5.57 -22.08
CA SER A 527 -26.33 -4.95 -20.80
C SER A 527 -25.99 -5.84 -19.59
N ARG A 528 -26.03 -7.18 -19.73
CA ARG A 528 -25.67 -8.10 -18.64
C ARG A 528 -24.20 -7.95 -18.24
N GLY A 529 -23.31 -7.78 -19.23
CA GLY A 529 -21.89 -7.51 -19.00
C GLY A 529 -21.67 -6.17 -18.29
N VAL A 530 -22.40 -5.14 -18.69
CA VAL A 530 -22.34 -3.80 -18.06
C VAL A 530 -22.81 -3.83 -16.61
N VAL A 531 -23.92 -4.53 -16.33
CA VAL A 531 -24.43 -4.69 -14.95
C VAL A 531 -23.47 -5.51 -14.09
N ALA A 532 -22.87 -6.56 -14.63
CA ALA A 532 -21.84 -7.34 -13.93
C ALA A 532 -20.60 -6.48 -13.60
N LEU A 533 -20.14 -5.65 -14.54
CA LEU A 533 -19.06 -4.69 -14.32
C LEU A 533 -19.41 -3.65 -13.25
N ALA A 534 -20.64 -3.14 -13.25
CA ALA A 534 -21.10 -2.19 -12.24
C ALA A 534 -21.06 -2.79 -10.83
N TYR A 535 -21.50 -4.04 -10.68
CA TYR A 535 -21.37 -4.77 -9.42
C TYR A 535 -19.90 -4.99 -9.03
N TRP A 536 -19.03 -5.30 -9.99
CA TRP A 536 -17.60 -5.47 -9.76
C TRP A 536 -16.95 -4.17 -9.27
N MET A 537 -17.31 -3.03 -9.87
CA MET A 537 -16.93 -1.69 -9.41
C MET A 537 -17.44 -1.45 -7.98
N GLY A 538 -18.71 -1.75 -7.70
CA GLY A 538 -19.28 -1.61 -6.35
C GLY A 538 -18.61 -2.51 -5.31
N SER A 539 -18.07 -3.66 -5.74
CA SER A 539 -17.30 -4.55 -4.87
C SER A 539 -16.04 -3.87 -4.34
N LEU A 540 -15.40 -3.01 -5.13
CA LEU A 540 -14.27 -2.16 -4.71
C LEU A 540 -14.66 -1.08 -3.69
N LEU A 541 -15.95 -0.90 -3.39
CA LEU A 541 -16.49 0.11 -2.48
C LEU A 541 -17.40 -0.53 -1.41
N ALA A 542 -17.39 -1.86 -1.26
CA ALA A 542 -18.40 -2.60 -0.51
C ALA A 542 -18.47 -2.22 0.98
N GLU A 543 -17.33 -2.04 1.65
CA GLU A 543 -17.28 -1.64 3.06
C GLU A 543 -17.85 -0.24 3.28
N GLN A 544 -17.54 0.72 2.41
CA GLN A 544 -18.03 2.08 2.49
C GLN A 544 -19.53 2.13 2.17
N ILE A 545 -19.98 1.41 1.15
CA ILE A 545 -21.40 1.27 0.83
C ILE A 545 -22.16 0.66 2.01
N ARG A 546 -21.62 -0.37 2.67
CA ARG A 546 -22.24 -0.93 3.88
C ARG A 546 -22.22 0.03 5.06
N ALA A 547 -21.17 0.83 5.22
CA ALA A 547 -21.09 1.82 6.28
C ALA A 547 -22.19 2.89 6.14
N GLU A 548 -22.47 3.33 4.91
CA GLU A 548 -23.46 4.37 4.63
C GLU A 548 -24.89 3.83 4.52
N MET A 549 -25.08 2.72 3.79
CA MET A 549 -26.40 2.20 3.43
C MET A 549 -26.80 0.96 4.23
N GLY A 550 -25.93 0.45 5.10
CA GLY A 550 -26.18 -0.70 5.98
C GLY A 550 -26.15 -2.07 5.31
N SER A 551 -26.02 -2.15 3.98
CA SER A 551 -26.00 -3.43 3.23
C SER A 551 -25.39 -3.32 1.84
N PHE A 552 -24.90 -4.45 1.32
CA PHE A 552 -24.49 -4.60 -0.09
C PHE A 552 -25.11 -5.88 -0.68
N PRO A 553 -25.74 -5.84 -1.87
CA PRO A 553 -26.44 -6.99 -2.44
C PRO A 553 -25.49 -8.11 -2.84
N PHE A 554 -26.04 -9.31 -3.01
CA PHE A 554 -25.33 -10.43 -3.63
C PHE A 554 -25.59 -10.43 -5.13
N LEU A 555 -24.58 -10.78 -5.93
CA LEU A 555 -24.75 -11.00 -7.36
C LEU A 555 -24.82 -12.48 -7.64
N GLU A 556 -25.76 -12.89 -8.48
CA GLU A 556 -25.89 -14.26 -8.94
C GLU A 556 -25.83 -14.30 -10.47
N ILE A 557 -24.82 -14.95 -11.02
CA ILE A 557 -24.57 -15.13 -12.44
C ILE A 557 -24.90 -16.58 -12.79
N VAL A 558 -26.05 -16.79 -13.41
CA VAL A 558 -26.57 -18.12 -13.76
C VAL A 558 -26.67 -18.27 -15.26
N GLY A 559 -26.52 -19.49 -15.76
CA GLY A 559 -26.72 -19.79 -17.16
C GLY A 559 -26.24 -21.18 -17.53
N GLU A 560 -26.59 -21.67 -18.70
CA GLU A 560 -26.12 -22.97 -19.16
C GLU A 560 -24.59 -23.04 -19.27
N ALA A 561 -24.02 -24.26 -19.26
CA ALA A 561 -22.61 -24.46 -19.58
C ALA A 561 -22.30 -23.82 -20.96
N GLY A 562 -21.17 -23.13 -21.11
CA GLY A 562 -20.84 -22.43 -22.36
C GLY A 562 -21.59 -21.11 -22.61
N ALA A 563 -22.38 -20.61 -21.66
CA ALA A 563 -23.00 -19.27 -21.76
C ALA A 563 -21.99 -18.10 -21.61
N GLY A 564 -20.70 -18.38 -21.40
CA GLY A 564 -19.63 -17.38 -21.27
C GLY A 564 -19.42 -16.82 -19.86
N LYS A 565 -20.00 -17.44 -18.82
CA LYS A 565 -19.91 -16.99 -17.42
C LYS A 565 -18.47 -16.88 -16.91
N SER A 566 -17.69 -17.94 -17.07
CA SER A 566 -16.29 -18.02 -16.62
C SER A 566 -15.43 -16.98 -17.35
N THR A 567 -15.58 -16.86 -18.66
CA THR A 567 -14.93 -15.81 -19.48
C THR A 567 -15.21 -14.40 -18.95
N LEU A 568 -16.47 -14.09 -18.61
CA LEU A 568 -16.84 -12.80 -18.04
C LEU A 568 -16.16 -12.58 -16.67
N ILE A 569 -16.25 -13.55 -15.77
CA ILE A 569 -15.71 -13.44 -14.40
C ILE A 569 -14.20 -13.30 -14.41
N GLU A 570 -13.49 -14.13 -15.18
CA GLU A 570 -12.04 -14.05 -15.32
C GLU A 570 -11.60 -12.71 -15.89
N PHE A 571 -12.31 -12.18 -16.89
CA PHE A 571 -12.05 -10.84 -17.40
C PHE A 571 -12.27 -9.75 -16.33
N LEU A 572 -13.35 -9.82 -15.55
CA LEU A 572 -13.60 -8.86 -14.47
C LEU A 572 -12.51 -8.95 -13.38
N TRP A 573 -11.94 -10.13 -13.12
CA TRP A 573 -10.77 -10.27 -12.24
C TRP A 573 -9.51 -9.59 -12.80
N LYS A 574 -9.31 -9.59 -14.12
CA LYS A 574 -8.19 -8.85 -14.75
C LYS A 574 -8.27 -7.35 -14.47
N LEU A 575 -9.48 -6.78 -14.43
CA LEU A 575 -9.70 -5.36 -14.06
C LEU A 575 -9.21 -5.04 -12.64
N CYS A 576 -9.13 -6.05 -11.76
CA CYS A 576 -8.63 -5.95 -10.40
C CYS A 576 -7.20 -6.48 -10.24
N GLY A 577 -6.48 -6.78 -11.33
CA GLY A 577 -5.10 -7.25 -11.26
C GLY A 577 -4.93 -8.74 -10.98
N ARG A 578 -5.98 -9.57 -11.11
CA ARG A 578 -5.89 -11.01 -10.92
C ARG A 578 -6.06 -11.78 -12.24
N ARG A 579 -5.11 -12.66 -12.58
CA ARG A 579 -5.18 -13.57 -13.75
C ARG A 579 -5.67 -14.95 -13.34
N ASP A 580 -6.22 -15.69 -14.30
CA ASP A 580 -6.50 -17.13 -14.23
C ASP A 580 -7.25 -17.58 -12.96
N TYR A 581 -8.22 -16.77 -12.52
CA TYR A 581 -9.01 -17.03 -11.33
C TYR A 581 -10.47 -16.69 -11.57
N GLU A 582 -11.33 -17.68 -11.34
CA GLU A 582 -12.79 -17.52 -11.41
C GLU A 582 -13.38 -17.35 -10.01
N GLY A 583 -13.13 -18.32 -9.12
CA GLY A 583 -13.68 -18.40 -7.77
C GLY A 583 -13.26 -19.68 -7.06
N PHE A 584 -13.92 -20.01 -5.95
CA PHE A 584 -13.71 -21.28 -5.26
C PHE A 584 -15.01 -22.04 -5.04
N ASP A 585 -14.92 -23.37 -5.01
CA ASP A 585 -16.04 -24.26 -4.71
C ASP A 585 -16.18 -24.40 -3.17
N PRO A 586 -17.27 -23.87 -2.56
CA PRO A 586 -17.46 -23.90 -1.12
C PRO A 586 -17.76 -25.30 -0.56
N SER A 587 -18.11 -26.26 -1.41
CA SER A 587 -18.41 -27.66 -1.05
C SER A 587 -17.14 -28.52 -0.98
N LYS A 588 -16.09 -28.14 -1.73
CA LYS A 588 -14.75 -28.78 -1.66
C LYS A 588 -13.88 -28.27 -0.51
N ALA A 589 -14.19 -27.10 0.06
CA ALA A 589 -13.41 -26.50 1.13
C ALA A 589 -13.84 -27.00 2.52
N THR A 590 -12.87 -27.33 3.37
CA THR A 590 -13.14 -27.55 4.80
C THR A 590 -13.65 -26.27 5.45
N MET A 591 -14.43 -26.38 6.54
CA MET A 591 -14.98 -25.23 7.24
C MET A 591 -13.93 -24.14 7.61
N PRO A 592 -12.71 -24.47 8.10
CA PRO A 592 -11.67 -23.47 8.34
C PRO A 592 -11.10 -22.85 7.05
N ALA A 593 -10.94 -23.65 5.98
CA ALA A 593 -10.45 -23.13 4.70
C ALA A 593 -11.45 -22.16 4.07
N ARG A 594 -12.74 -22.51 4.09
CA ARG A 594 -13.83 -21.64 3.63
C ARG A 594 -13.89 -20.34 4.41
N SER A 595 -13.78 -20.40 5.73
CA SER A 595 -13.73 -19.20 6.58
C SER A 595 -12.57 -18.27 6.22
N ARG A 596 -11.39 -18.82 5.86
CA ARG A 596 -10.26 -18.02 5.41
C ARG A 596 -10.54 -17.38 4.05
N ASN A 597 -11.07 -18.13 3.09
CA ASN A 597 -11.39 -17.59 1.77
C ASN A 597 -12.35 -16.39 1.84
N PHE A 598 -13.31 -16.39 2.77
CA PHE A 598 -14.20 -15.24 3.01
C PHE A 598 -13.54 -14.03 3.68
N ALA A 599 -12.40 -14.21 4.34
CA ALA A 599 -11.69 -13.16 5.09
C ALA A 599 -10.42 -12.65 4.38
N GLN A 600 -9.95 -13.32 3.32
CA GLN A 600 -8.72 -13.00 2.60
C GLN A 600 -8.73 -11.61 1.94
N VAL A 601 -9.91 -11.09 1.64
CA VAL A 601 -10.07 -9.86 0.87
C VAL A 601 -11.06 -8.89 1.52
N SER A 602 -10.82 -7.61 1.29
CA SER A 602 -11.69 -6.49 1.63
C SER A 602 -11.96 -5.65 0.38
N ASN A 603 -13.18 -5.18 0.18
CA ASN A 603 -13.57 -4.48 -1.04
C ASN A 603 -13.16 -5.21 -2.33
N LEU A 604 -13.33 -6.53 -2.35
CA LEU A 604 -13.15 -7.35 -3.54
C LEU A 604 -14.22 -8.44 -3.54
N PRO A 605 -14.58 -8.98 -4.71
CA PRO A 605 -15.56 -10.05 -4.79
C PRO A 605 -15.01 -11.36 -4.24
N VAL A 606 -15.86 -12.07 -3.50
CA VAL A 606 -15.68 -13.47 -3.13
C VAL A 606 -16.62 -14.29 -3.99
N VAL A 607 -16.06 -14.96 -5.00
CA VAL A 607 -16.80 -15.71 -6.01
C VAL A 607 -16.94 -17.18 -5.58
N LEU A 608 -18.19 -17.64 -5.51
CA LEU A 608 -18.57 -19.02 -5.20
C LEU A 608 -19.01 -19.71 -6.50
N ILE A 609 -18.34 -20.81 -6.85
CA ILE A 609 -18.60 -21.57 -8.10
C ILE A 609 -19.07 -23.00 -7.81
N GLU A 610 -19.82 -23.59 -8.74
CA GLU A 610 -20.16 -25.03 -8.79
C GLU A 610 -20.83 -25.63 -7.53
N SER A 611 -21.57 -24.85 -6.74
CA SER A 611 -22.21 -25.31 -5.50
C SER A 611 -23.50 -26.15 -5.67
N ASP A 612 -23.93 -26.44 -6.91
CA ASP A 612 -25.20 -27.08 -7.30
C ASP A 612 -25.05 -28.50 -7.91
N ARG A 613 -23.93 -29.20 -7.68
CA ARG A 613 -23.67 -30.54 -8.24
C ARG A 613 -24.80 -31.54 -7.94
N GLU A 614 -25.43 -32.07 -8.99
CA GLU A 614 -26.21 -33.32 -8.92
C GLU A 614 -25.26 -34.50 -8.68
N GLN A 615 -25.58 -35.33 -7.68
CA GLN A 615 -24.71 -36.40 -7.22
C GLN A 615 -24.90 -37.68 -8.05
N GLU A 616 -24.05 -37.92 -9.04
CA GLU A 616 -23.88 -39.28 -9.56
C GLU A 616 -23.00 -40.10 -8.60
N GLY A 617 -23.62 -41.03 -7.86
CA GLY A 617 -22.90 -42.05 -7.09
C GLY A 617 -22.82 -41.84 -5.58
N GLY A 618 -23.95 -42.01 -4.87
CA GLY A 618 -24.04 -42.65 -3.54
C GLY A 618 -23.36 -42.04 -2.29
N ALA A 619 -22.40 -41.13 -2.40
CA ALA A 619 -21.71 -40.52 -1.26
C ALA A 619 -22.32 -39.15 -0.92
N LYS A 620 -23.02 -39.06 0.21
CA LYS A 620 -23.68 -37.83 0.71
C LYS A 620 -22.66 -36.74 1.10
N GLN A 621 -22.13 -35.99 0.14
CA GLN A 621 -21.49 -34.71 0.44
C GLN A 621 -22.59 -33.66 0.64
N LYS A 622 -22.55 -32.93 1.75
CA LYS A 622 -23.59 -31.97 2.13
C LYS A 622 -23.50 -30.73 1.24
N GLN A 623 -24.57 -30.40 0.51
CA GLN A 623 -24.68 -29.17 -0.29
C GLN A 623 -24.42 -27.93 0.58
N PHE A 624 -23.82 -26.88 -0.01
CA PHE A 624 -23.54 -25.64 0.70
C PHE A 624 -24.83 -24.96 1.17
N ASP A 625 -24.87 -24.55 2.44
CA ASP A 625 -26.02 -23.87 3.02
C ASP A 625 -25.92 -22.35 2.77
N TRP A 626 -26.71 -21.86 1.81
CA TRP A 626 -26.77 -20.44 1.46
C TRP A 626 -27.20 -19.54 2.61
N ASP A 627 -27.92 -20.06 3.60
CA ASP A 627 -28.35 -19.27 4.75
C ASP A 627 -27.16 -18.82 5.63
N GLU A 628 -25.99 -19.46 5.52
CA GLU A 628 -24.75 -19.00 6.17
C GLU A 628 -24.32 -17.60 5.71
N LEU A 629 -24.73 -17.17 4.50
CA LEU A 629 -24.35 -15.87 3.94
C LEU A 629 -25.20 -14.69 4.45
N LYS A 630 -26.27 -14.93 5.23
CA LYS A 630 -27.18 -13.86 5.69
C LYS A 630 -26.46 -12.70 6.37
N THR A 631 -25.42 -12.98 7.15
CA THR A 631 -24.64 -11.98 7.89
C THR A 631 -23.70 -11.18 6.99
N ALA A 632 -23.20 -11.79 5.91
CA ALA A 632 -22.32 -11.16 4.92
C ALA A 632 -22.99 -9.97 4.20
N PHE A 633 -24.32 -9.99 4.07
CA PHE A 633 -25.11 -8.89 3.49
C PHE A 633 -24.86 -7.56 4.21
N ASN A 634 -24.72 -7.61 5.54
CA ASN A 634 -24.47 -6.46 6.41
C ASN A 634 -22.98 -6.33 6.81
N GLY A 635 -22.08 -7.13 6.21
CA GLY A 635 -20.65 -7.12 6.52
C GLY A 635 -20.29 -7.69 7.90
N ARG A 636 -21.22 -8.43 8.52
CA ARG A 636 -20.97 -9.10 9.81
C ARG A 636 -20.16 -10.37 9.59
N SER A 637 -19.54 -10.85 10.66
CA SER A 637 -18.77 -12.09 10.60
C SER A 637 -19.63 -13.25 10.10
N ILE A 638 -19.06 -14.06 9.22
CA ILE A 638 -19.65 -15.33 8.77
C ILE A 638 -19.36 -16.42 9.81
N ARG A 639 -18.28 -16.29 10.58
CA ARG A 639 -17.89 -17.29 11.58
C ARG A 639 -16.97 -16.75 12.67
N ALA A 640 -17.12 -17.33 13.85
CA ALA A 640 -16.27 -17.12 15.01
C ALA A 640 -15.23 -18.24 15.19
N ARG A 641 -14.03 -17.89 15.66
CA ARG A 641 -13.00 -18.85 16.10
C ARG A 641 -12.45 -18.43 17.45
N GLY A 642 -12.29 -19.35 18.40
CA GLY A 642 -11.58 -19.08 19.66
C GLY A 642 -10.11 -18.72 19.41
N VAL A 643 -9.64 -17.66 20.05
CA VAL A 643 -8.22 -17.28 20.06
C VAL A 643 -7.49 -18.23 21.00
N LYS A 644 -6.28 -18.64 20.65
CA LYS A 644 -5.46 -19.52 21.49
C LYS A 644 -4.75 -18.68 22.56
N ASN A 645 -5.51 -18.13 23.49
CA ASN A 645 -5.01 -17.44 24.67
C ASN A 645 -5.67 -18.02 25.94
N SER A 646 -5.17 -17.67 27.12
CA SER A 646 -5.74 -18.13 28.40
C SER A 646 -7.07 -17.45 28.76
N GLY A 647 -7.66 -16.69 27.84
CA GLY A 647 -8.89 -15.91 28.00
C GLY A 647 -10.08 -16.50 27.24
N ASN A 648 -11.20 -15.78 27.25
CA ASN A 648 -12.44 -16.13 26.54
C ASN A 648 -12.54 -15.42 25.17
N ASP A 649 -11.41 -14.99 24.61
CA ASP A 649 -11.40 -14.15 23.41
C ASP A 649 -11.77 -14.95 22.16
N THR A 650 -12.63 -14.34 21.35
CA THR A 650 -13.12 -14.93 20.11
C THR A 650 -12.79 -14.01 18.95
N TYR A 651 -12.09 -14.55 17.95
CA TYR A 651 -11.77 -13.87 16.70
C TYR A 651 -12.95 -14.01 15.74
N GLU A 652 -13.68 -12.91 15.54
CA GLU A 652 -14.83 -12.80 14.65
C GLU A 652 -14.61 -11.70 13.61
N PRO A 653 -13.75 -11.92 12.60
CA PRO A 653 -13.47 -10.89 11.61
C PRO A 653 -14.75 -10.57 10.82
N PRO A 654 -15.07 -9.28 10.61
CA PRO A 654 -16.20 -8.90 9.76
C PRO A 654 -15.98 -9.37 8.32
N PHE A 655 -17.07 -9.59 7.59
CA PHE A 655 -17.01 -9.87 6.16
C PHE A 655 -16.82 -8.55 5.39
N ARG A 656 -15.68 -8.43 4.72
CA ARG A 656 -15.23 -7.17 4.10
C ARG A 656 -15.39 -7.13 2.58
N GLY A 657 -15.54 -8.28 1.93
CA GLY A 657 -15.72 -8.38 0.48
C GLY A 657 -17.17 -8.21 0.02
N SER A 658 -17.45 -8.63 -1.22
CA SER A 658 -18.81 -8.84 -1.75
C SER A 658 -19.02 -10.31 -2.12
N ILE A 659 -20.26 -10.74 -2.37
CA ILE A 659 -20.56 -12.13 -2.73
C ILE A 659 -21.04 -12.18 -4.18
N VAL A 660 -20.32 -12.97 -4.99
CA VAL A 660 -20.73 -13.34 -6.34
C VAL A 660 -20.96 -14.85 -6.35
N ILE A 661 -22.10 -15.27 -6.87
CA ILE A 661 -22.47 -16.68 -7.02
C ILE A 661 -22.49 -16.98 -8.51
N SER A 662 -21.71 -17.97 -8.96
CA SER A 662 -21.75 -18.43 -10.35
C SER A 662 -22.10 -19.91 -10.44
N GLN A 663 -23.24 -20.21 -11.05
CA GLN A 663 -23.81 -21.57 -11.10
C GLN A 663 -24.50 -21.84 -12.43
N ASN A 664 -24.87 -23.10 -12.67
CA ASN A 664 -25.66 -23.46 -13.85
C ASN A 664 -27.16 -23.29 -13.59
N ALA A 665 -27.62 -23.64 -12.39
CA ALA A 665 -29.00 -23.43 -11.97
C ALA A 665 -29.14 -22.29 -10.94
N PRO A 666 -30.32 -21.64 -10.86
CA PRO A 666 -30.58 -20.64 -9.83
C PRO A 666 -30.51 -21.19 -8.39
N VAL A 667 -30.03 -20.37 -7.48
CA VAL A 667 -29.90 -20.64 -6.05
C VAL A 667 -31.27 -20.96 -5.44
N GLN A 668 -31.38 -22.17 -4.91
CA GLN A 668 -32.52 -22.61 -4.10
C GLN A 668 -32.21 -22.32 -2.63
N ALA A 669 -32.74 -21.21 -2.10
CA ALA A 669 -32.56 -20.77 -0.73
C ALA A 669 -33.83 -20.14 -0.17
N GLY A 670 -33.89 -19.93 1.15
CA GLY A 670 -35.01 -19.25 1.78
C GLY A 670 -35.18 -17.81 1.26
N GLU A 671 -36.40 -17.27 1.39
CA GLU A 671 -36.77 -15.91 0.92
C GLU A 671 -35.80 -14.82 1.42
N ALA A 672 -35.26 -15.00 2.62
CA ALA A 672 -34.25 -14.12 3.19
C ALA A 672 -33.01 -13.98 2.28
N ILE A 673 -32.51 -15.06 1.69
CA ILE A 673 -31.38 -15.02 0.76
C ILE A 673 -31.83 -14.52 -0.61
N GLN A 674 -32.95 -15.04 -1.15
CA GLN A 674 -33.44 -14.66 -2.48
C GLN A 674 -33.67 -13.15 -2.62
N THR A 675 -34.25 -12.51 -1.61
CA THR A 675 -34.49 -11.05 -1.60
C THR A 675 -33.23 -10.19 -1.48
N ARG A 676 -32.05 -10.78 -1.27
CA ARG A 676 -30.74 -10.10 -1.23
C ARG A 676 -29.96 -10.26 -2.55
N ILE A 677 -30.45 -11.06 -3.49
CA ILE A 677 -29.75 -11.42 -4.72
C ILE A 677 -30.27 -10.61 -5.91
N CYS A 678 -29.34 -9.95 -6.61
CA CYS A 678 -29.53 -9.43 -7.96
C CYS A 678 -29.17 -10.52 -8.98
N HIS A 679 -30.12 -10.94 -9.80
CA HIS A 679 -30.01 -12.11 -10.67
C HIS A 679 -29.63 -11.73 -12.11
N LEU A 680 -28.51 -12.23 -12.61
CA LEU A 680 -28.13 -12.15 -14.02
C LEU A 680 -28.22 -13.54 -14.67
N HIS A 681 -29.21 -13.71 -15.55
CA HIS A 681 -29.39 -14.93 -16.31
C HIS A 681 -28.75 -14.81 -17.71
N PHE A 682 -27.77 -15.65 -17.99
CA PHE A 682 -27.06 -15.76 -19.27
C PHE A 682 -27.55 -16.96 -20.06
N THR A 683 -27.96 -16.72 -21.30
CA THR A 683 -28.38 -17.76 -22.26
C THR A 683 -27.36 -17.87 -23.38
N ARG A 684 -27.44 -18.95 -24.17
CA ARG A 684 -26.69 -19.08 -25.43
C ARG A 684 -27.33 -18.30 -26.58
N GLU A 685 -28.49 -17.68 -26.36
CA GLU A 685 -29.19 -16.90 -27.37
C GLU A 685 -28.39 -15.65 -27.78
N GLY A 686 -28.32 -15.38 -29.07
CA GLY A 686 -27.53 -14.27 -29.61
C GLY A 686 -26.02 -14.56 -29.72
N GLN A 687 -25.53 -15.71 -29.25
CA GLN A 687 -24.16 -16.13 -29.49
C GLN A 687 -23.94 -16.44 -30.98
N ASN A 688 -22.96 -15.78 -31.58
CA ASN A 688 -22.59 -15.92 -32.99
C ASN A 688 -21.07 -15.75 -33.15
N LYS A 689 -20.57 -15.86 -34.38
CA LYS A 689 -19.13 -15.74 -34.67
C LYS A 689 -18.53 -14.40 -34.18
N SER A 690 -19.29 -13.31 -34.29
CA SER A 690 -18.84 -11.98 -33.86
C SER A 690 -18.76 -11.87 -32.33
N THR A 691 -19.82 -12.28 -31.61
CA THR A 691 -19.83 -12.20 -30.14
C THR A 691 -18.81 -13.14 -29.51
N LYS A 692 -18.58 -14.31 -30.11
CA LYS A 692 -17.49 -15.22 -29.73
C LYS A 692 -16.11 -14.57 -29.92
N ALA A 693 -15.86 -13.91 -31.05
CA ALA A 693 -14.58 -13.24 -31.30
C ALA A 693 -14.30 -12.11 -30.29
N LEU A 694 -15.34 -11.38 -29.87
CA LEU A 694 -15.23 -10.36 -28.82
C LEU A 694 -14.95 -10.97 -27.44
N ALA A 695 -15.59 -12.09 -27.10
CA ALA A 695 -15.30 -12.81 -25.86
C ALA A 695 -13.86 -13.33 -25.84
N GLU A 696 -13.39 -13.94 -26.93
CA GLU A 696 -11.99 -14.36 -27.08
C GLU A 696 -11.00 -13.18 -27.03
N ALA A 697 -11.40 -11.99 -27.48
CA ALA A 697 -10.58 -10.79 -27.36
C ALA A 697 -10.39 -10.40 -25.88
N LEU A 698 -11.45 -10.44 -25.07
CA LEU A 698 -11.38 -10.20 -23.62
C LEU A 698 -10.48 -11.22 -22.90
N GLU A 699 -10.54 -12.49 -23.32
CA GLU A 699 -9.65 -13.56 -22.81
C GLU A 699 -8.18 -13.31 -23.13
N ARG A 700 -7.87 -12.73 -24.31
CA ARG A 700 -6.50 -12.40 -24.72
C ARG A 700 -6.00 -11.06 -24.18
N THR A 701 -6.88 -10.24 -23.63
CA THR A 701 -6.48 -8.93 -23.08
C THR A 701 -5.48 -9.10 -21.94
N GLU A 702 -4.32 -8.46 -22.09
CA GLU A 702 -3.27 -8.41 -21.08
C GLU A 702 -3.67 -7.54 -19.89
N ILE A 703 -3.27 -7.96 -18.69
CA ILE A 703 -3.70 -7.32 -17.44
C ILE A 703 -3.17 -5.89 -17.30
N GLU A 704 -2.00 -5.62 -17.87
CA GLU A 704 -1.33 -4.33 -17.82
C GLU A 704 -2.13 -3.24 -18.53
N HIS A 705 -2.98 -3.62 -19.49
CA HIS A 705 -3.82 -2.68 -20.25
C HIS A 705 -5.16 -2.39 -19.59
N VAL A 706 -5.55 -3.13 -18.54
CA VAL A 706 -6.90 -3.01 -17.96
C VAL A 706 -6.95 -2.87 -16.44
N SER A 707 -5.90 -3.29 -15.72
CA SER A 707 -5.85 -3.29 -14.24
C SER A 707 -5.84 -1.90 -13.60
N GLN A 708 -5.53 -0.84 -14.36
CA GLN A 708 -5.68 0.55 -13.90
C GLN A 708 -7.14 0.87 -13.50
N PHE A 709 -8.13 0.08 -13.95
CA PHE A 709 -9.52 0.20 -13.53
C PHE A 709 -9.68 0.23 -12.00
N ALA A 710 -9.05 -0.70 -11.27
CA ALA A 710 -9.13 -0.73 -9.81
C ALA A 710 -8.52 0.53 -9.15
N LEU A 711 -7.42 1.05 -9.71
CA LEU A 711 -6.86 2.33 -9.26
C LEU A 711 -7.80 3.49 -9.56
N ALA A 712 -8.40 3.54 -10.75
CA ALA A 712 -9.31 4.62 -11.12
C ALA A 712 -10.51 4.70 -10.17
N VAL A 713 -11.05 3.56 -9.74
CA VAL A 713 -12.11 3.48 -8.73
C VAL A 713 -11.61 3.96 -7.37
N ALA A 714 -10.50 3.40 -6.86
CA ALA A 714 -9.94 3.79 -5.56
C ALA A 714 -9.52 5.26 -5.49
N GLN A 715 -9.02 5.83 -6.60
CA GLN A 715 -8.62 7.23 -6.67
C GLN A 715 -9.83 8.19 -6.66
N ARG A 716 -10.97 7.74 -7.18
CA ARG A 716 -12.24 8.50 -7.25
C ARG A 716 -13.23 8.12 -6.17
N GLU A 717 -12.80 7.36 -5.15
CA GLU A 717 -13.65 6.80 -4.09
C GLU A 717 -14.67 7.81 -3.56
N ALA A 718 -14.22 8.98 -3.10
CA ALA A 718 -15.10 9.97 -2.49
C ALA A 718 -16.18 10.50 -3.45
N ALA A 719 -15.81 10.75 -4.71
CA ALA A 719 -16.74 11.23 -5.73
C ALA A 719 -17.76 10.14 -6.10
N LEU A 720 -17.30 8.91 -6.31
CA LEU A 720 -18.17 7.77 -6.60
C LEU A 720 -19.15 7.50 -5.46
N LEU A 721 -18.67 7.48 -4.21
CA LEU A 721 -19.53 7.25 -3.05
C LEU A 721 -20.61 8.33 -2.89
N ALA A 722 -20.29 9.59 -3.15
CA ALA A 722 -21.28 10.67 -3.11
C ALA A 722 -22.41 10.42 -4.12
N THR A 723 -22.06 10.08 -5.37
CA THR A 723 -23.03 9.74 -6.42
C THR A 723 -23.86 8.51 -6.05
N ILE A 724 -23.19 7.44 -5.60
CA ILE A 724 -23.87 6.18 -5.22
C ILE A 724 -24.89 6.43 -4.10
N THR A 725 -24.52 7.14 -3.04
CA THR A 725 -25.40 7.40 -1.90
C THR A 725 -26.63 8.21 -2.31
N GLN A 726 -26.44 9.24 -3.14
CA GLN A 726 -27.54 10.06 -3.64
C GLN A 726 -28.48 9.25 -4.55
N ARG A 727 -27.92 8.54 -5.53
CA ARG A 727 -28.69 7.84 -6.57
C ARG A 727 -29.32 6.54 -6.08
N ALA A 728 -28.67 5.80 -5.19
CA ALA A 728 -29.20 4.54 -4.68
C ALA A 728 -30.53 4.72 -3.95
N ARG A 729 -30.66 5.81 -3.17
CA ARG A 729 -31.93 6.16 -2.52
C ARG A 729 -33.01 6.49 -3.54
N PHE A 730 -32.69 7.36 -4.51
CA PHE A 730 -33.62 7.73 -5.58
C PHE A 730 -34.15 6.51 -6.34
N TYR A 731 -33.27 5.59 -6.76
CA TYR A 731 -33.69 4.39 -7.48
C TYR A 731 -34.45 3.40 -6.60
N ALA A 732 -34.07 3.26 -5.33
CA ALA A 732 -34.79 2.40 -4.39
C ALA A 732 -36.23 2.89 -4.16
N ASP A 733 -36.42 4.19 -3.98
CA ASP A 733 -37.75 4.80 -3.82
C ASP A 733 -38.59 4.61 -5.10
N ARG A 734 -38.01 4.87 -6.28
CA ARG A 734 -38.67 4.66 -7.57
C ARG A 734 -39.07 3.20 -7.81
N LEU A 735 -38.22 2.24 -7.43
CA LEU A 735 -38.55 0.81 -7.52
C LEU A 735 -39.57 0.37 -6.47
N ALA A 736 -39.66 1.05 -5.32
CA ALA A 736 -40.67 0.76 -4.31
C ALA A 736 -42.05 1.28 -4.70
N ASP A 737 -42.11 2.33 -5.52
CA ASP A 737 -43.36 2.85 -6.12
C ASP A 737 -43.89 1.98 -7.27
N ASP A 738 -43.08 1.05 -7.78
CA ASP A 738 -43.51 0.10 -8.81
C ASP A 738 -44.48 -0.94 -8.20
N PRO A 739 -45.75 -1.02 -8.68
CA PRO A 739 -46.74 -1.95 -8.13
C PRO A 739 -46.36 -3.43 -8.28
N GLU A 740 -45.45 -3.76 -9.20
CA GLU A 740 -44.94 -5.11 -9.38
C GLU A 740 -43.85 -5.47 -8.38
N ILE A 741 -43.33 -4.53 -7.57
CA ILE A 741 -42.27 -4.75 -6.59
C ILE A 741 -42.79 -4.46 -5.18
N LYS A 742 -43.10 -5.51 -4.42
CA LYS A 742 -43.71 -5.38 -3.09
C LYS A 742 -42.69 -5.42 -1.95
N VAL A 743 -41.59 -6.13 -2.14
CA VAL A 743 -40.56 -6.30 -1.10
C VAL A 743 -39.54 -5.18 -1.19
N LEU A 744 -39.55 -4.28 -0.20
CA LEU A 744 -38.63 -3.13 -0.10
C LEU A 744 -37.14 -3.52 -0.19
N ARG A 745 -36.77 -4.73 0.25
CA ARG A 745 -35.39 -5.22 0.12
C ARG A 745 -34.98 -5.44 -1.34
N ILE A 746 -35.90 -5.91 -2.19
CA ILE A 746 -35.64 -6.08 -3.62
C ILE A 746 -35.42 -4.69 -4.25
N ALA A 747 -36.31 -3.74 -3.98
CA ALA A 747 -36.18 -2.35 -4.43
C ALA A 747 -34.85 -1.73 -3.99
N LYS A 748 -34.47 -1.90 -2.72
CA LYS A 748 -33.17 -1.42 -2.19
C LYS A 748 -31.97 -2.04 -2.92
N CYS A 749 -31.93 -3.37 -3.05
CA CYS A 749 -30.79 -4.06 -3.68
C CYS A 749 -30.61 -3.65 -5.13
N HIS A 750 -31.71 -3.60 -5.90
CA HIS A 750 -31.65 -3.23 -7.30
C HIS A 750 -31.41 -1.73 -7.46
N GLY A 751 -31.96 -0.87 -6.60
CA GLY A 751 -31.67 0.57 -6.61
C GLY A 751 -30.19 0.88 -6.33
N GLN A 752 -29.55 0.13 -5.42
CA GLN A 752 -28.10 0.19 -5.23
C GLN A 752 -27.35 -0.21 -6.51
N LEU A 753 -27.77 -1.29 -7.18
CA LEU A 753 -27.14 -1.73 -8.43
C LEU A 753 -27.33 -0.72 -9.58
N MET A 754 -28.49 -0.06 -9.69
CA MET A 754 -28.72 1.01 -10.67
C MET A 754 -27.79 2.21 -10.43
N ALA A 755 -27.58 2.60 -9.18
CA ALA A 755 -26.63 3.67 -8.85
C ALA A 755 -25.18 3.30 -9.23
N LEU A 756 -24.80 2.03 -9.08
CA LEU A 756 -23.50 1.53 -9.53
C LEU A 756 -23.37 1.54 -11.06
N VAL A 757 -24.45 1.22 -11.79
CA VAL A 757 -24.49 1.29 -13.25
C VAL A 757 -24.26 2.73 -13.71
N GLU A 758 -24.93 3.70 -13.09
CA GLU A 758 -24.77 5.13 -13.40
C GLU A 758 -23.33 5.61 -13.24
N CYS A 759 -22.62 5.13 -12.23
CA CYS A 759 -21.20 5.44 -12.01
C CYS A 759 -20.25 4.94 -13.12
N LEU A 760 -20.67 4.03 -13.99
CA LEU A 760 -19.90 3.66 -15.18
C LEU A 760 -20.02 4.71 -16.31
N GLY A 761 -21.00 5.59 -16.23
CA GLY A 761 -21.30 6.63 -17.21
C GLY A 761 -20.43 7.89 -17.10
N PRO A 762 -20.80 8.97 -17.81
CA PRO A 762 -20.03 10.21 -17.88
C PRO A 762 -19.81 10.90 -16.53
N GLU A 763 -20.77 10.80 -15.61
CA GLU A 763 -20.69 11.42 -14.27
C GLU A 763 -19.75 10.67 -13.30
N GLY A 764 -19.29 9.47 -13.65
CA GLY A 764 -18.42 8.64 -12.80
C GLY A 764 -17.08 8.29 -13.47
N LEU A 765 -16.99 7.09 -14.02
CA LEU A 765 -15.76 6.59 -14.66
C LEU A 765 -15.61 7.02 -16.12
N GLY A 766 -16.71 7.36 -16.81
CA GLY A 766 -16.72 7.73 -18.22
C GLY A 766 -16.40 6.56 -19.16
N LEU A 767 -16.84 5.34 -18.81
CA LEU A 767 -16.58 4.13 -19.59
C LEU A 767 -17.63 3.87 -20.67
N PHE A 768 -18.87 4.30 -20.42
CA PHE A 768 -19.99 4.18 -21.35
C PHE A 768 -20.74 5.52 -21.47
N ASP A 769 -21.45 5.69 -22.57
CA ASP A 769 -22.35 6.82 -22.78
C ASP A 769 -23.67 6.66 -22.03
N GLN A 770 -24.47 7.72 -21.99
CA GLN A 770 -25.75 7.72 -21.26
C GLN A 770 -26.74 6.70 -21.81
N GLN A 771 -26.75 6.45 -23.12
CA GLN A 771 -27.68 5.50 -23.74
C GLN A 771 -27.43 4.07 -23.24
N ILE A 772 -26.16 3.67 -23.14
CA ILE A 772 -25.78 2.36 -22.61
C ILE A 772 -26.13 2.25 -21.12
N ILE A 773 -25.90 3.32 -20.35
CA ILE A 773 -26.29 3.39 -18.94
C ILE A 773 -27.79 3.21 -18.76
N ASP A 774 -28.61 3.87 -19.59
CA ASP A 774 -30.07 3.77 -19.52
C ASP A 774 -30.55 2.36 -19.88
N MET A 775 -29.96 1.74 -20.91
CA MET A 775 -30.28 0.35 -21.29
C MET A 775 -29.91 -0.66 -20.18
N ALA A 776 -28.75 -0.49 -19.55
CA ALA A 776 -28.33 -1.34 -18.43
C ALA A 776 -29.21 -1.13 -17.20
N SER A 777 -29.60 0.12 -16.93
CA SER A 777 -30.52 0.49 -15.85
C SER A 777 -31.91 -0.12 -16.02
N GLY A 778 -32.47 -0.08 -17.24
CA GLY A 778 -33.74 -0.74 -17.56
C GLY A 778 -33.69 -2.27 -17.39
N MET A 779 -32.54 -2.91 -17.65
CA MET A 779 -32.35 -4.33 -17.34
C MET A 779 -32.40 -4.60 -15.84
N VAL A 780 -31.81 -3.73 -15.00
CA VAL A 780 -31.85 -3.89 -13.54
C VAL A 780 -33.28 -3.73 -12.99
N GLU A 781 -34.09 -2.84 -13.57
CA GLU A 781 -35.53 -2.74 -13.23
C GLU A 781 -36.27 -4.04 -13.53
N LYS A 782 -36.03 -4.63 -14.71
CA LYS A 782 -36.61 -5.92 -15.09
C LYS A 782 -36.15 -7.04 -14.14
N MET A 783 -34.87 -7.07 -13.77
CA MET A 783 -34.34 -8.03 -12.78
C MET A 783 -35.07 -7.92 -11.43
N ALA A 784 -35.43 -6.71 -11.00
CA ALA A 784 -36.14 -6.50 -9.75
C ALA A 784 -37.56 -7.10 -9.78
N ARG A 785 -38.29 -6.90 -10.88
CA ARG A 785 -39.62 -7.47 -11.11
C ARG A 785 -39.58 -8.99 -11.19
N GLU A 786 -38.65 -9.54 -11.98
CA GLU A 786 -38.43 -10.99 -12.09
C GLU A 786 -38.09 -11.61 -10.73
N ARG A 787 -37.26 -10.93 -9.92
CA ARG A 787 -36.95 -11.38 -8.57
C ARG A 787 -38.19 -11.37 -7.69
N GLN A 788 -39.02 -10.33 -7.73
CA GLN A 788 -40.30 -10.30 -7.00
C GLN A 788 -41.25 -11.42 -7.43
N GLN A 789 -41.32 -11.74 -8.71
CA GLN A 789 -42.12 -12.85 -9.22
C GLN A 789 -41.57 -14.20 -8.75
N SER A 790 -40.24 -14.40 -8.80
CA SER A 790 -39.61 -15.63 -8.34
C SER A 790 -39.86 -15.93 -6.87
N ILE A 791 -39.92 -14.90 -6.01
CA ILE A 791 -40.27 -15.09 -4.60
C ILE A 791 -41.76 -15.29 -4.38
N ASN A 792 -42.63 -15.01 -5.35
CA ASN A 792 -44.06 -15.30 -5.24
C ASN A 792 -44.39 -16.73 -5.69
N ALA A 793 -43.52 -17.35 -6.49
CA ALA A 793 -43.70 -18.71 -6.98
C ALA A 793 -43.51 -19.76 -5.87
N ASP A 794 -44.19 -20.90 -6.05
CA ASP A 794 -44.03 -22.06 -5.20
C ASP A 794 -42.69 -22.77 -5.43
N HIS A 795 -42.20 -23.45 -4.40
CA HIS A 795 -41.06 -24.36 -4.53
C HIS A 795 -41.38 -25.44 -5.59
N PRO A 796 -40.42 -25.90 -6.44
CA PRO A 796 -40.70 -26.87 -7.50
C PRO A 796 -41.46 -28.11 -7.04
N LEU A 797 -41.08 -28.71 -5.91
CA LEU A 797 -41.82 -29.86 -5.32
C LEU A 797 -43.28 -29.54 -4.94
N VAL A 798 -43.58 -28.30 -4.58
CA VAL A 798 -44.94 -27.84 -4.25
C VAL A 798 -45.72 -27.56 -5.54
N ALA A 799 -45.07 -26.99 -6.56
CA ALA A 799 -45.66 -26.85 -7.88
C ALA A 799 -46.03 -28.21 -8.49
N GLU A 800 -45.09 -29.18 -8.49
CA GLU A 800 -45.34 -30.56 -8.93
C GLU A 800 -46.48 -31.22 -8.15
N PHE A 801 -46.55 -31.01 -6.83
CA PHE A 801 -47.66 -31.49 -6.01
C PHE A 801 -49.01 -30.92 -6.48
N TRP A 802 -49.06 -29.62 -6.76
CA TRP A 802 -50.27 -28.95 -7.20
C TRP A 802 -50.66 -29.31 -8.64
N GLU A 803 -49.70 -29.47 -9.54
CA GLU A 803 -49.95 -29.95 -10.91
C GLU A 803 -50.52 -31.37 -10.91
N ALA A 804 -49.95 -32.28 -10.11
CA ALA A 804 -50.48 -33.63 -9.96
C ALA A 804 -51.87 -33.64 -9.30
N PHE A 805 -52.07 -32.79 -8.30
CA PHE A 805 -53.37 -32.61 -7.65
C PHE A 805 -54.43 -32.11 -8.64
N ASP A 806 -54.12 -31.06 -9.42
CA ASP A 806 -55.04 -30.45 -10.37
C ASP A 806 -55.35 -31.37 -11.54
N TYR A 807 -54.35 -32.11 -12.03
CA TYR A 807 -54.56 -33.13 -13.03
C TYR A 807 -55.57 -34.17 -12.54
N ILE A 808 -55.37 -34.73 -11.33
CA ILE A 808 -56.26 -35.76 -10.77
C ILE A 808 -57.67 -35.22 -10.49
N GLU A 809 -57.79 -34.03 -9.90
CA GLU A 809 -59.09 -33.38 -9.65
C GLU A 809 -59.82 -32.98 -10.95
N GLY A 810 -59.08 -32.79 -12.05
CA GLY A 810 -59.62 -32.50 -13.37
C GLY A 810 -60.13 -33.73 -14.14
N LEU A 811 -59.77 -34.96 -13.72
CA LEU A 811 -60.17 -36.18 -14.44
C LEU A 811 -61.66 -36.53 -14.31
N ARG A 812 -62.31 -36.11 -13.22
CA ARG A 812 -63.70 -36.45 -12.91
C ARG A 812 -64.42 -35.27 -12.27
N ASP A 813 -65.74 -35.26 -12.36
CA ASP A 813 -66.56 -34.25 -11.68
C ASP A 813 -66.58 -34.44 -10.17
N ASP A 814 -66.58 -35.69 -9.70
CA ASP A 814 -66.51 -36.03 -8.27
C ASP A 814 -65.11 -35.79 -7.68
N PRO A 815 -65.00 -35.19 -6.47
CA PRO A 815 -63.71 -34.92 -5.83
C PRO A 815 -62.94 -36.21 -5.56
N GLN A 816 -61.65 -36.22 -5.91
CA GLN A 816 -60.76 -37.39 -5.82
C GLN A 816 -59.74 -37.25 -4.68
N LEU A 817 -59.28 -36.03 -4.44
CA LEU A 817 -58.23 -35.62 -3.51
C LEU A 817 -58.66 -34.44 -2.64
N ASN A 818 -59.54 -33.57 -3.13
CA ASN A 818 -60.09 -32.46 -2.35
C ASN A 818 -61.18 -32.96 -1.40
N HIS A 819 -60.80 -33.22 -0.15
CA HIS A 819 -61.71 -33.70 0.89
C HIS A 819 -62.82 -32.70 1.27
N TYR A 820 -62.71 -31.41 0.93
CA TYR A 820 -63.81 -30.44 1.07
C TYR A 820 -64.77 -30.42 -0.13
N GLY A 821 -64.32 -30.92 -1.29
CA GLY A 821 -65.08 -30.89 -2.55
C GLY A 821 -64.97 -29.58 -3.32
N LYS A 822 -65.41 -29.61 -4.59
CA LYS A 822 -65.43 -28.43 -5.48
C LYS A 822 -66.33 -27.31 -4.92
N GLY A 823 -65.90 -26.06 -5.09
CA GLY A 823 -66.65 -24.87 -4.66
C GLY A 823 -66.48 -24.46 -3.19
N SER A 824 -65.61 -25.13 -2.43
CA SER A 824 -65.21 -24.67 -1.09
C SER A 824 -64.15 -23.56 -1.19
N GLU A 825 -64.18 -22.60 -0.26
CA GLU A 825 -63.12 -21.58 -0.10
C GLU A 825 -61.76 -22.18 0.32
N HIS A 826 -61.75 -23.47 0.69
CA HIS A 826 -60.58 -24.19 1.15
C HIS A 826 -60.41 -25.51 0.41
N ILE A 827 -59.16 -25.93 0.23
CA ILE A 827 -58.77 -27.25 -0.26
C ILE A 827 -58.23 -28.07 0.90
N ALA A 828 -58.73 -29.29 1.07
CA ALA A 828 -58.22 -30.22 2.08
C ALA A 828 -57.63 -31.47 1.41
N VAL A 829 -56.34 -31.74 1.59
CA VAL A 829 -55.65 -32.89 0.99
C VAL A 829 -55.08 -33.81 2.06
N ASN A 830 -55.43 -35.09 2.03
CA ASN A 830 -54.72 -36.09 2.81
C ASN A 830 -53.51 -36.60 2.01
N LEU A 831 -52.29 -36.43 2.54
CA LEU A 831 -51.07 -36.76 1.79
C LEU A 831 -50.90 -38.27 1.49
N LYS A 832 -51.54 -39.16 2.26
CA LYS A 832 -51.52 -40.60 1.96
C LYS A 832 -52.50 -40.94 0.84
N ASP A 833 -53.68 -40.31 0.86
CA ASP A 833 -54.66 -40.44 -0.22
C ASP A 833 -54.09 -39.83 -1.53
N PHE A 834 -53.35 -38.72 -1.45
CA PHE A 834 -52.59 -38.14 -2.57
C PHE A 834 -51.54 -39.12 -3.14
N GLU A 835 -50.68 -39.68 -2.29
CA GLU A 835 -49.64 -40.63 -2.70
C GLU A 835 -50.24 -41.87 -3.36
N ARG A 836 -51.29 -42.45 -2.77
CA ARG A 836 -52.00 -43.61 -3.32
C ARG A 836 -52.60 -43.29 -4.71
N THR A 837 -53.29 -42.17 -4.83
CA THR A 837 -53.99 -41.81 -6.08
C THR A 837 -53.00 -41.44 -7.18
N CYS A 838 -51.88 -40.79 -6.87
CA CYS A 838 -50.81 -40.57 -7.83
C CYS A 838 -50.23 -41.90 -8.35
N ALA A 839 -50.05 -42.90 -7.47
CA ALA A 839 -49.59 -44.23 -7.88
C ALA A 839 -50.58 -44.94 -8.82
N GLU A 840 -51.89 -44.81 -8.56
CA GLU A 840 -52.95 -45.34 -9.44
C GLU A 840 -52.91 -44.72 -10.85
N TYR A 841 -52.67 -43.41 -10.94
CA TYR A 841 -52.54 -42.70 -12.22
C TYR A 841 -51.13 -42.69 -12.81
N LYS A 842 -50.18 -43.42 -12.20
CA LYS A 842 -48.76 -43.49 -12.61
C LYS A 842 -48.08 -42.12 -12.68
N LEU A 843 -48.49 -41.18 -11.84
CA LEU A 843 -47.82 -39.88 -11.70
C LEU A 843 -46.64 -39.99 -10.74
N ARG A 844 -45.59 -39.21 -11.00
CA ARG A 844 -44.43 -39.14 -10.11
C ARG A 844 -44.78 -38.34 -8.86
N THR A 845 -44.54 -38.91 -7.69
CA THR A 845 -44.74 -38.24 -6.40
C THR A 845 -43.40 -37.85 -5.76
N PRO A 846 -43.26 -36.59 -5.30
CA PRO A 846 -42.14 -36.19 -4.44
C PRO A 846 -42.05 -37.04 -3.17
N GLU A 847 -40.85 -37.21 -2.60
CA GLU A 847 -40.70 -37.88 -1.30
C GLU A 847 -41.49 -37.11 -0.23
N LEU A 848 -42.47 -37.78 0.40
CA LEU A 848 -43.38 -37.14 1.36
C LEU A 848 -42.67 -36.43 2.53
N ARG A 849 -41.47 -36.88 2.91
CA ARG A 849 -40.69 -36.26 3.99
C ARG A 849 -40.17 -34.88 3.58
N GLU A 850 -39.68 -34.75 2.36
CA GLU A 850 -39.20 -33.47 1.81
C GLU A 850 -40.38 -32.57 1.44
N LEU A 851 -41.41 -33.12 0.78
CA LEU A 851 -42.61 -32.37 0.42
C LEU A 851 -43.23 -31.68 1.65
N LYS A 852 -43.39 -32.38 2.78
CA LYS A 852 -43.95 -31.79 4.01
C LYS A 852 -43.17 -30.58 4.54
N ARG A 853 -41.86 -30.48 4.26
CA ARG A 853 -41.05 -29.31 4.68
C ARG A 853 -41.42 -28.08 3.87
N TYR A 854 -41.60 -28.23 2.56
CA TYR A 854 -41.89 -27.14 1.63
C TYR A 854 -43.38 -26.84 1.47
N LEU A 855 -44.26 -27.83 1.69
CA LEU A 855 -45.70 -27.67 1.49
C LEU A 855 -46.32 -26.62 2.43
N LYS A 856 -45.72 -26.41 3.61
CA LYS A 856 -46.09 -25.33 4.55
C LYS A 856 -45.82 -23.94 3.99
N THR A 857 -44.92 -23.81 3.02
CA THR A 857 -44.56 -22.55 2.36
C THR A 857 -45.33 -22.33 1.07
N SER A 858 -46.39 -23.11 0.80
CA SER A 858 -47.23 -22.98 -0.39
C SER A 858 -47.84 -21.58 -0.52
N LYS A 859 -47.63 -20.94 -1.67
CA LYS A 859 -48.00 -19.57 -2.02
C LYS A 859 -49.14 -19.52 -3.02
N THR A 860 -49.14 -20.40 -4.04
CA THR A 860 -50.21 -20.46 -5.06
C THR A 860 -51.53 -20.81 -4.39
N ARG A 861 -51.50 -21.77 -3.46
CA ARG A 861 -52.60 -22.11 -2.55
C ARG A 861 -52.11 -21.99 -1.13
N LYS A 862 -52.45 -20.89 -0.47
CA LYS A 862 -51.87 -20.52 0.83
C LYS A 862 -52.12 -21.61 1.87
N PHE A 863 -51.07 -22.14 2.49
CA PHE A 863 -51.19 -23.11 3.58
C PHE A 863 -51.87 -22.49 4.81
N ILE A 864 -52.80 -23.22 5.41
CA ILE A 864 -53.59 -22.78 6.58
C ILE A 864 -53.26 -23.63 7.79
N ASP A 865 -53.39 -24.96 7.68
CA ASP A 865 -53.21 -25.87 8.81
C ASP A 865 -52.82 -27.27 8.34
N SER A 866 -52.09 -27.99 9.18
CA SER A 866 -51.71 -29.39 8.94
C SER A 866 -52.34 -30.27 10.00
N ASN A 867 -52.78 -31.48 9.62
CA ASN A 867 -53.39 -32.43 10.54
C ASN A 867 -54.76 -31.97 11.10
N ARG A 868 -55.50 -31.19 10.30
CA ARG A 868 -56.88 -30.79 10.60
C ARG A 868 -57.84 -31.94 10.32
N THR A 869 -58.74 -32.24 11.25
CA THR A 869 -59.79 -33.24 11.01
C THR A 869 -60.85 -32.65 10.09
N VAL A 870 -61.12 -33.30 8.97
CA VAL A 870 -62.09 -32.90 7.95
C VAL A 870 -63.07 -34.04 7.71
N ASN A 871 -64.37 -33.71 7.59
CA ASN A 871 -65.38 -34.65 7.10
C ASN A 871 -65.20 -34.81 5.59
N SER A 872 -64.77 -35.99 5.16
CA SER A 872 -64.29 -36.23 3.80
C SER A 872 -65.42 -36.39 2.79
N ARG A 873 -65.45 -35.54 1.76
CA ARG A 873 -66.31 -35.73 0.58
C ARG A 873 -65.79 -36.77 -0.43
N VAL A 874 -64.54 -37.19 -0.27
CA VAL A 874 -63.88 -38.20 -1.13
C VAL A 874 -64.14 -39.64 -0.64
N ARG A 875 -64.38 -39.82 0.67
CA ARG A 875 -64.50 -41.17 1.26
C ARG A 875 -65.95 -41.60 1.24
N LEU A 876 -66.22 -42.79 0.70
CA LEU A 876 -67.53 -43.44 0.76
C LEU A 876 -67.99 -43.51 2.23
N ASN A 877 -69.16 -42.94 2.52
CA ASN A 877 -69.80 -42.78 3.85
C ASN A 877 -69.37 -41.58 4.73
N GLY A 878 -68.64 -40.58 4.21
CA GLY A 878 -68.41 -39.32 4.97
C GLY A 878 -67.48 -39.47 6.19
N GLY A 879 -66.50 -40.36 6.11
CA GLY A 879 -65.54 -40.60 7.20
C GLY A 879 -64.65 -39.38 7.48
N SER A 880 -64.30 -39.16 8.76
CA SER A 880 -63.33 -38.14 9.16
C SER A 880 -61.90 -38.53 8.77
N VAL A 881 -61.13 -37.58 8.27
CA VAL A 881 -59.73 -37.78 7.86
C VAL A 881 -58.87 -36.58 8.27
N LYS A 882 -57.59 -36.81 8.51
CA LYS A 882 -56.62 -35.76 8.81
C LYS A 882 -56.03 -35.19 7.52
N CYS A 883 -56.27 -33.92 7.24
CA CYS A 883 -55.82 -33.26 6.02
C CYS A 883 -54.86 -32.11 6.29
N TRP A 884 -54.13 -31.76 5.24
CA TRP A 884 -53.47 -30.48 5.07
C TRP A 884 -54.46 -29.55 4.38
N VAL A 885 -54.64 -28.36 4.92
CA VAL A 885 -55.64 -27.40 4.46
C VAL A 885 -54.98 -26.17 3.88
N PHE A 886 -55.50 -25.76 2.73
CA PHE A 886 -55.02 -24.63 1.95
C PHE A 886 -56.20 -23.75 1.56
N GLN A 887 -55.93 -22.49 1.25
CA GLN A 887 -56.87 -21.61 0.57
C GLN A 887 -57.06 -22.09 -0.87
N ALA A 888 -58.32 -22.16 -1.32
CA ALA A 888 -58.69 -22.68 -2.64
C ALA A 888 -58.20 -21.81 -3.80
#